data_AF-A0A3B6KKB0-F1
#
_entry.id   AF-A0A3B6KKB0-F1
#
_cell.length_a   1.000
_cell.length_b   1.000
_cell.length_c   1.000
_cell.angle_alpha   90.00
_cell.angle_beta   90.00
_cell.angle_gamma   90.00
#
_symmetry.space_group_name_H-M   'P 1'
#
loop_
_entity.id
_entity.type
_entity.pdbx_description
1 polymer ?
#
loop_
_entity_poly.entity_id
_entity_poly.type
_entity_poly.pdbx_seq_one_letter_code
_entity_poly.pdbx_strand_id
1 'polypeptide(L)'
;MARRLLLSVAVVAVTLLAPPGAAGYPWPLCGQAGGFPAGSDYKASLGLLAATMPRNASMSPGLFATAQAGAAPEKAWALALCRGDAGASYCFSCLDQAFQDLISSCDYKDATIYFDSCVLTYSNIHFRAADDTKYSPVYPIRNLANATADPAGFQRLVAALVNATASSAAFSSSTRLYASGQADFDKELPQVYSWAQCTPDMSPDRCWGCLVRLMRELPTFFTDGIGARVLGIRCSIRYETQPFFNGTVTVRLSATSARAPAPAPAPNVAAVGKGRRYSVPIMVPIILLPILSATSLIACFLLRRRLGPLTEEKQPYPSYSAEAEDDIESANSMMIDILTLQVATGDFAESNKLGEGGFGAVYKGTLPDGKQIAVKRMSKSSAQGVDELKNELALVAKLKHKNLVWLIGVCLEQQERLLVYEFVPNRSLDLIIFDSAKCEQLDWAKRYKIIDGIARGLQYLHEDSQLKVVHRDLKASNILLDMNNIPKISDFGLAKIFGRDQTQGVTSRVVGTYGYMAPEYMMRGNYSVKSDAFSFGVMVLEIVTGRRNNGDSSGQFEDLLTTVWEHSTTGTVFEVVDPSMNGRFMEKDVLKCVHIGLLCVQENPMDRPTMSTVVTMLGSETFTLHAPSKPSFCSRRNDACAD
;
A
#
# COMPACT_ATOMS: atom_id res chain seq x y z
N MET A 1 8.96 27.43 38.39
CA MET A 1 9.51 26.91 37.12
C MET A 1 9.68 25.38 37.09
N ALA A 2 9.85 24.67 38.21
CA ALA A 2 10.05 23.21 38.22
C ALA A 2 8.83 22.34 37.81
N ARG A 3 7.59 22.84 37.92
CA ARG A 3 6.37 22.11 37.54
C ARG A 3 6.08 22.07 36.03
N ARG A 4 6.66 22.99 35.23
CA ARG A 4 6.45 23.05 33.78
C ARG A 4 7.41 22.17 32.98
N LEU A 5 8.56 21.80 33.56
CA LEU A 5 9.56 20.93 32.94
C LEU A 5 9.19 19.44 33.01
N LEU A 6 8.48 19.03 34.07
CA LEU A 6 8.01 17.65 34.22
C LEU A 6 6.86 17.30 33.25
N LEU A 7 6.04 18.27 32.85
CA LEU A 7 5.01 18.05 31.82
C LEU A 7 5.60 17.94 30.40
N SER A 8 6.69 18.66 30.11
CA SER A 8 7.30 18.65 28.78
C SER A 8 8.09 17.38 28.50
N VAL A 9 8.74 16.80 29.53
CA VAL A 9 9.45 15.52 29.40
C VAL A 9 8.47 14.33 29.31
N ALA A 10 7.31 14.41 29.96
CA ALA A 10 6.27 13.39 29.84
C ALA A 10 5.59 13.40 28.45
N VAL A 11 5.38 14.56 27.84
CA VAL A 11 4.78 14.69 26.50
C VAL A 11 5.75 14.27 25.37
N VAL A 12 7.05 14.45 25.56
CA VAL A 12 8.07 14.01 24.59
C VAL A 12 8.38 12.50 24.71
N ALA A 13 8.28 11.91 25.92
CA ALA A 13 8.44 10.47 26.09
C ALA A 13 7.23 9.65 25.57
N VAL A 14 6.02 10.21 25.63
CA VAL A 14 4.80 9.55 25.10
C VAL A 14 4.73 9.61 23.56
N THR A 15 5.40 10.58 22.92
CA THR A 15 5.45 10.68 21.45
C THR A 15 6.54 9.82 20.80
N LEU A 16 7.55 9.39 21.56
CA LEU A 16 8.64 8.51 21.08
C LEU A 16 8.42 7.02 21.32
N LEU A 17 7.33 6.64 22.01
CA LEU A 17 6.90 5.24 22.23
C LEU A 17 5.71 4.83 21.35
N ALA A 18 5.30 5.68 20.42
CA ALA A 18 4.40 5.30 19.35
C ALA A 18 5.13 4.32 18.41
N PRO A 19 4.68 3.07 18.24
CA PRO A 19 5.20 2.23 17.16
C PRO A 19 5.03 2.97 15.83
N PRO A 20 5.97 2.80 14.87
CA PRO A 20 5.84 3.43 13.56
C PRO A 20 4.50 3.01 12.96
N GLY A 21 3.58 3.97 12.85
CA GLY A 21 2.26 3.74 12.27
C GLY A 21 2.44 3.12 10.89
N ALA A 22 2.05 1.86 10.76
CA ALA A 22 1.88 1.23 9.47
C ALA A 22 0.72 1.93 8.77
N ALA A 23 1.02 2.97 7.98
CA ALA A 23 0.08 3.54 7.01
C ALA A 23 0.06 2.64 5.75
N GLY A 24 -0.13 1.35 5.95
CA GLY A 24 -0.33 0.36 4.90
C GLY A 24 -1.79 -0.04 5.02
N TYR A 25 -2.52 0.09 3.91
CA TYR A 25 -3.97 0.21 3.89
C TYR A 25 -4.47 1.52 4.47
N PRO A 26 -5.52 2.11 3.85
CA PRO A 26 -6.46 1.57 2.88
C PRO A 26 -6.80 2.46 1.71
N TRP A 27 -7.52 1.82 0.80
CA TRP A 27 -8.03 2.43 -0.40
C TRP A 27 -9.56 2.52 -0.34
N PRO A 28 -10.13 3.63 -0.80
CA PRO A 28 -11.57 3.85 -0.78
C PRO A 28 -12.27 2.96 -1.81
N LEU A 29 -13.19 2.12 -1.35
CA LEU A 29 -14.13 1.35 -2.13
C LEU A 29 -15.37 2.21 -2.38
N CYS A 30 -15.39 2.96 -3.46
CA CYS A 30 -16.60 3.66 -3.89
C CYS A 30 -17.64 2.66 -4.38
N GLY A 31 -18.91 2.90 -4.04
CA GLY A 31 -20.04 2.08 -4.45
C GLY A 31 -20.65 2.52 -5.77
N GLN A 32 -21.95 2.31 -5.92
CA GLN A 32 -22.71 2.56 -7.15
C GLN A 32 -24.00 3.36 -6.89
N ALA A 33 -24.32 3.67 -5.64
CA ALA A 33 -25.47 4.49 -5.31
C ALA A 33 -25.21 5.90 -5.83
N GLY A 34 -26.14 6.40 -6.66
CA GLY A 34 -26.02 7.57 -7.54
C GLY A 34 -25.04 8.66 -7.09
N GLY A 35 -24.28 9.19 -8.05
CA GLY A 35 -23.24 10.18 -7.75
C GLY A 35 -23.77 11.46 -7.12
N PHE A 36 -22.92 12.14 -6.35
CA PHE A 36 -23.22 13.45 -5.77
C PHE A 36 -22.20 14.49 -6.29
N PRO A 37 -22.65 15.64 -6.82
CA PRO A 37 -21.72 16.66 -7.31
C PRO A 37 -21.03 17.42 -6.17
N ALA A 38 -19.94 18.11 -6.52
CA ALA A 38 -19.29 19.05 -5.62
C ALA A 38 -20.27 20.13 -5.14
N GLY A 39 -20.34 20.35 -3.83
CA GLY A 39 -21.26 21.32 -3.21
C GLY A 39 -22.68 20.82 -2.95
N SER A 40 -22.97 19.53 -3.15
CA SER A 40 -24.29 18.95 -2.82
C SER A 40 -24.58 18.88 -1.31
N ASP A 41 -25.87 18.88 -0.97
CA ASP A 41 -26.35 18.67 0.41
C ASP A 41 -25.91 17.32 1.00
N TYR A 42 -25.72 16.30 0.14
CA TYR A 42 -25.15 15.01 0.56
C TYR A 42 -23.69 15.18 1.01
N LYS A 43 -22.87 15.89 0.23
CA LYS A 43 -21.48 16.18 0.60
C LYS A 43 -21.40 17.00 1.89
N ALA A 44 -22.30 17.97 2.07
CA ALA A 44 -22.41 18.73 3.32
C ALA A 44 -22.77 17.81 4.51
N SER A 45 -23.69 16.86 4.30
CA SER A 45 -24.04 15.84 5.29
C SER A 45 -22.84 14.95 5.66
N LEU A 46 -22.04 14.53 4.69
CA LEU A 46 -20.78 13.83 4.94
C LEU A 46 -19.79 14.69 5.75
N GLY A 47 -19.72 15.99 5.48
CA GLY A 47 -18.90 16.94 6.26
C GLY A 47 -19.30 17.02 7.73
N LEU A 48 -20.60 17.00 8.03
CA LEU A 48 -21.11 16.96 9.41
C LEU A 48 -20.73 15.66 10.14
N LEU A 49 -20.79 14.53 9.43
CA LEU A 49 -20.36 13.22 9.95
C LEU A 49 -18.85 13.22 10.22
N ALA A 50 -18.05 13.70 9.27
CA ALA A 50 -16.59 13.79 9.40
C ALA A 50 -16.16 14.64 10.60
N ALA A 51 -16.87 15.73 10.89
CA ALA A 51 -16.54 16.62 12.00
C ALA A 51 -16.79 16.00 13.40
N THR A 52 -17.65 14.99 13.51
CA THR A 52 -18.14 14.48 14.81
C THR A 52 -17.78 13.03 15.07
N MET A 53 -17.86 12.16 14.05
CA MET A 53 -17.72 10.72 14.22
C MET A 53 -16.34 10.24 14.68
N PRO A 54 -15.19 10.77 14.18
CA PRO A 54 -13.88 10.35 14.68
C PRO A 54 -13.76 10.51 16.21
N ARG A 55 -14.26 11.63 16.74
CA ARG A 55 -14.31 11.87 18.20
C ARG A 55 -15.26 10.89 18.89
N ASN A 56 -16.48 10.73 18.38
CA ASN A 56 -17.48 9.84 18.98
C ASN A 56 -16.99 8.39 19.05
N ALA A 57 -16.37 7.87 17.98
CA ALA A 57 -15.81 6.53 17.97
C ALA A 57 -14.62 6.42 18.93
N SER A 58 -13.68 7.36 18.90
CA SER A 58 -12.49 7.33 19.77
C SER A 58 -12.80 7.38 21.27
N MET A 59 -13.90 8.05 21.64
CA MET A 59 -14.36 8.17 23.03
C MET A 59 -15.28 7.02 23.46
N SER A 60 -15.79 6.22 22.52
CA SER A 60 -16.64 5.08 22.79
C SER A 60 -15.82 3.93 23.38
N PRO A 61 -16.31 3.22 24.42
CA PRO A 61 -15.63 2.04 24.97
C PRO A 61 -15.34 0.96 23.91
N GLY A 62 -16.20 0.86 22.91
CA GLY A 62 -16.09 -0.08 21.79
C GLY A 62 -15.22 0.40 20.63
N LEU A 63 -14.66 1.62 20.69
CA LEU A 63 -14.00 2.29 19.57
C LEU A 63 -14.84 2.29 18.28
N PHE A 64 -16.13 2.55 18.46
CA PHE A 64 -17.16 2.39 17.43
C PHE A 64 -18.18 3.51 17.52
N ALA A 65 -18.64 3.99 16.37
CA ALA A 65 -19.77 4.90 16.28
C ALA A 65 -20.56 4.68 14.99
N THR A 66 -21.85 4.95 15.07
CA THR A 66 -22.73 5.15 13.91
C THR A 66 -23.39 6.51 14.02
N ALA A 67 -23.65 7.15 12.88
CA ALA A 67 -24.38 8.41 12.86
C ALA A 67 -25.12 8.60 11.52
N GLN A 68 -26.03 9.57 11.51
CA GLN A 68 -26.70 10.06 10.32
C GLN A 68 -26.65 11.59 10.28
N ALA A 69 -26.61 12.16 9.08
CA ALA A 69 -26.70 13.60 8.86
C ALA A 69 -27.54 13.91 7.62
N GLY A 70 -28.16 15.10 7.61
CA GLY A 70 -29.02 15.54 6.51
C GLY A 70 -30.47 15.06 6.59
N ALA A 71 -31.29 15.57 5.67
CA ALA A 71 -32.68 15.19 5.48
C ALA A 71 -32.86 14.39 4.17
N ALA A 72 -33.91 13.56 4.08
CA ALA A 72 -34.20 12.84 2.85
C ALA A 72 -34.50 13.83 1.70
N PRO A 73 -34.02 13.60 0.47
CA PRO A 73 -33.31 12.40 -0.03
C PRO A 73 -31.78 12.41 0.15
N GLU A 74 -31.21 13.48 0.69
CA GLU A 74 -29.76 13.71 0.81
C GLU A 74 -29.19 13.27 2.18
N LYS A 75 -29.89 12.37 2.86
CA LYS A 75 -29.48 11.83 4.16
C LYS A 75 -28.33 10.83 3.98
N ALA A 76 -27.25 11.03 4.72
CA ALA A 76 -26.11 10.12 4.78
C ALA A 76 -26.09 9.35 6.11
N TRP A 77 -25.80 8.06 6.04
CA TRP A 77 -25.51 7.17 7.16
C TRP A 77 -24.04 6.83 7.15
N ALA A 78 -23.39 6.76 8.32
CA ALA A 78 -22.01 6.32 8.43
C ALA A 78 -21.79 5.40 9.63
N LEU A 79 -20.82 4.50 9.47
CA LEU A 79 -20.35 3.57 10.49
C LEU A 79 -18.83 3.58 10.52
N ALA A 80 -18.28 3.76 11.72
CA ALA A 80 -16.86 3.83 11.99
C ALA A 80 -16.49 2.81 13.07
N LEU A 81 -15.49 1.97 12.81
CA LEU A 81 -14.99 0.96 13.74
C LEU A 81 -13.47 0.97 13.74
N CYS A 82 -12.83 1.10 14.90
CA CYS A 82 -11.40 0.87 15.03
C CYS A 82 -11.10 -0.55 15.52
N ARG A 83 -9.91 -1.03 15.21
CA ARG A 83 -9.46 -2.37 15.63
C ARG A 83 -9.40 -2.45 17.15
N GLY A 84 -9.82 -3.58 17.71
CA GLY A 84 -10.03 -3.69 19.15
C GLY A 84 -8.78 -3.55 20.03
N ASP A 85 -7.57 -3.65 19.47
CA ASP A 85 -6.28 -3.37 20.13
C ASP A 85 -5.83 -1.90 20.01
N ALA A 86 -6.51 -1.07 19.24
CA ALA A 86 -6.12 0.31 19.02
C ALA A 86 -6.31 1.18 20.30
N GLY A 87 -5.49 2.23 20.40
CA GLY A 87 -5.68 3.30 21.37
C GLY A 87 -6.68 4.35 20.86
N ALA A 88 -7.32 5.07 21.78
CA ALA A 88 -8.31 6.11 21.43
C ALA A 88 -7.73 7.20 20.50
N SER A 89 -6.49 7.64 20.74
CA SER A 89 -5.81 8.63 19.89
C SER A 89 -5.59 8.14 18.46
N TYR A 90 -5.13 6.90 18.29
CA TYR A 90 -4.96 6.26 16.99
C TYR A 90 -6.29 6.05 16.27
N CYS A 91 -7.34 5.66 17.02
CA CYS A 91 -8.68 5.52 16.47
C CYS A 91 -9.19 6.85 15.90
N PHE A 92 -9.01 7.96 16.64
CA PHE A 92 -9.36 9.29 16.16
C PHE A 92 -8.62 9.63 14.86
N SER A 93 -7.29 9.55 14.85
CA SER A 93 -6.50 9.93 13.67
C SER A 93 -6.79 9.06 12.46
N CYS A 94 -7.04 7.76 12.67
CA CYS A 94 -7.36 6.82 11.60
C CYS A 94 -8.71 7.16 10.95
N LEU A 95 -9.74 7.42 11.75
CA LEU A 95 -11.07 7.75 11.24
C LEU A 95 -11.13 9.15 10.63
N ASP A 96 -10.41 10.12 11.18
CA ASP A 96 -10.30 11.47 10.62
C ASP A 96 -9.69 11.41 9.20
N GLN A 97 -8.59 10.67 9.03
CA GLN A 97 -8.00 10.41 7.72
C GLN A 97 -8.96 9.64 6.81
N ALA A 98 -9.66 8.64 7.33
CA ALA A 98 -10.61 7.85 6.56
C ALA A 98 -11.75 8.68 5.95
N PHE A 99 -12.29 9.65 6.69
CA PHE A 99 -13.29 10.57 6.16
C PHE A 99 -12.71 11.47 5.07
N GLN A 100 -11.50 12.01 5.29
CA GLN A 100 -10.83 12.84 4.29
C GLN A 100 -10.58 12.07 2.98
N ASP A 101 -10.08 10.84 3.08
CA ASP A 101 -9.77 9.99 1.93
C ASP A 101 -11.04 9.56 1.19
N LEU A 102 -12.08 9.14 1.91
CA LEU A 102 -13.34 8.71 1.28
C LEU A 102 -14.09 9.86 0.61
N ILE A 103 -14.15 11.04 1.22
CA ILE A 103 -14.86 12.20 0.67
C ILE A 103 -14.10 12.82 -0.51
N SER A 104 -12.77 12.71 -0.52
CA SER A 104 -11.94 13.23 -1.62
C SER A 104 -11.86 12.28 -2.81
N SER A 105 -11.99 10.97 -2.57
CA SER A 105 -11.77 9.95 -3.61
C SER A 105 -13.04 9.34 -4.18
N CYS A 106 -14.20 9.52 -3.53
CA CYS A 106 -15.48 8.95 -3.98
C CYS A 106 -16.56 10.03 -4.10
N ASP A 107 -17.12 10.16 -5.31
CA ASP A 107 -18.30 11.00 -5.60
C ASP A 107 -19.60 10.17 -5.61
N TYR A 108 -19.64 9.03 -4.91
CA TYR A 108 -20.78 8.10 -4.86
C TYR A 108 -21.50 8.18 -3.53
N LYS A 109 -22.82 8.04 -3.51
CA LYS A 109 -23.62 8.06 -2.28
C LYS A 109 -23.43 6.84 -1.37
N ASP A 110 -22.48 5.95 -1.68
CA ASP A 110 -22.02 4.88 -0.82
C ASP A 110 -20.52 4.62 -1.03
N ALA A 111 -19.77 4.41 0.06
CA ALA A 111 -18.36 4.08 -0.02
C ALA A 111 -17.83 3.47 1.29
N THR A 112 -16.75 2.68 1.21
CA THR A 112 -16.12 2.00 2.35
C THR A 112 -14.60 2.07 2.26
N ILE A 113 -13.89 2.19 3.38
CA ILE A 113 -12.42 2.21 3.42
C ILE A 113 -11.90 1.39 4.62
N TYR A 114 -10.84 0.61 4.46
CA TYR A 114 -10.38 -0.42 5.42
C TYR A 114 -8.94 -0.26 5.93
N PHE A 115 -8.62 0.77 6.73
CA PHE A 115 -7.27 0.89 7.33
C PHE A 115 -6.95 -0.38 8.14
N ASP A 116 -5.67 -0.70 8.26
CA ASP A 116 -5.23 -1.80 9.14
C ASP A 116 -5.77 -1.65 10.58
N SER A 117 -5.95 -0.40 11.02
CA SER A 117 -6.41 -0.04 12.36
C SER A 117 -7.86 0.47 12.44
N CYS A 118 -8.56 0.73 11.33
CA CYS A 118 -9.96 1.16 11.36
C CYS A 118 -10.69 0.97 10.03
N VAL A 119 -12.02 0.82 10.07
CA VAL A 119 -12.89 0.80 8.90
C VAL A 119 -13.91 1.92 9.01
N LEU A 120 -14.18 2.59 7.89
CA LEU A 120 -15.23 3.59 7.76
C LEU A 120 -16.08 3.27 6.54
N THR A 121 -17.40 3.35 6.68
CA THR A 121 -18.34 3.24 5.56
C THR A 121 -19.41 4.30 5.68
N TYR A 122 -19.84 4.86 4.54
CA TYR A 122 -21.04 5.68 4.47
C TYR A 122 -21.97 5.20 3.35
N SER A 123 -23.26 5.51 3.47
CA SER A 123 -24.27 5.24 2.44
C SER A 123 -25.49 6.15 2.57
N ASN A 124 -26.20 6.41 1.48
CA ASN A 124 -27.54 6.99 1.47
C ASN A 124 -28.64 5.99 1.89
N ILE A 125 -28.29 4.71 2.02
CA ILE A 125 -29.16 3.66 2.55
C ILE A 125 -28.79 3.41 4.02
N HIS A 126 -29.82 3.28 4.87
CA HIS A 126 -29.61 2.94 6.26
C HIS A 126 -29.06 1.51 6.36
N PHE A 127 -27.84 1.35 6.88
CA PHE A 127 -27.32 0.04 7.25
C PHE A 127 -28.04 -0.46 8.52
N ARG A 128 -29.10 -1.27 8.41
CA ARG A 128 -29.72 -1.78 9.64
C ARG A 128 -28.76 -2.75 10.29
N ALA A 129 -28.73 -2.73 11.62
CA ALA A 129 -28.00 -3.74 12.37
C ALA A 129 -28.42 -5.14 11.92
N ALA A 130 -29.67 -5.37 11.47
CA ALA A 130 -30.23 -6.65 11.04
C ALA A 130 -29.91 -7.11 9.60
N ASP A 131 -29.31 -6.27 8.74
CA ASP A 131 -29.15 -6.55 7.30
C ASP A 131 -27.85 -7.29 6.96
N ASP A 132 -27.46 -8.28 7.78
CA ASP A 132 -26.15 -8.95 7.68
C ASP A 132 -25.90 -9.66 6.34
N THR A 133 -26.93 -9.95 5.54
CA THR A 133 -26.89 -11.01 4.53
C THR A 133 -26.99 -10.59 3.06
N LYS A 134 -27.06 -9.30 2.71
CA LYS A 134 -27.27 -8.94 1.30
C LYS A 134 -26.38 -7.87 0.67
N TYR A 135 -25.70 -7.01 1.45
CA TYR A 135 -24.97 -5.85 0.90
C TYR A 135 -23.70 -5.44 1.66
N SER A 136 -23.13 -6.33 2.47
CA SER A 136 -21.92 -5.99 3.23
C SER A 136 -20.70 -6.30 2.36
N PRO A 137 -19.99 -5.30 1.79
CA PRO A 137 -18.77 -5.58 1.05
C PRO A 137 -17.79 -6.31 1.99
N VAL A 138 -17.31 -7.45 1.53
CA VAL A 138 -16.23 -8.19 2.17
C VAL A 138 -15.03 -8.07 1.26
N TYR A 139 -13.88 -7.71 1.84
CA TYR A 139 -12.63 -7.58 1.11
C TYR A 139 -11.66 -8.68 1.59
N PRO A 140 -11.59 -9.81 0.86
CA PRO A 140 -10.71 -10.90 1.20
C PRO A 140 -9.32 -10.71 0.57
N ILE A 141 -8.28 -11.03 1.33
CA ILE A 141 -6.86 -10.96 0.95
C ILE A 141 -6.20 -12.22 1.46
N ARG A 142 -5.48 -12.96 0.62
CA ARG A 142 -4.78 -14.19 1.02
C ARG A 142 -3.29 -14.04 0.82
N ASN A 143 -2.51 -14.58 1.75
CA ASN A 143 -1.09 -14.83 1.58
C ASN A 143 -0.88 -16.12 0.78
N LEU A 144 -0.29 -16.01 -0.39
CA LEU A 144 -0.19 -17.11 -1.36
C LEU A 144 1.05 -17.99 -1.15
N ALA A 145 1.89 -17.66 -0.16
CA ALA A 145 2.90 -18.60 0.32
C ALA A 145 2.24 -19.70 1.17
N ASN A 146 2.63 -20.94 0.94
CA ASN A 146 2.11 -22.11 1.66
C ASN A 146 3.10 -22.54 2.74
N ALA A 147 2.59 -23.19 3.79
CA ALA A 147 3.46 -23.88 4.74
C ALA A 147 4.12 -25.06 4.03
N THR A 148 5.44 -25.17 4.09
CA THR A 148 6.23 -26.16 3.34
C THR A 148 6.44 -27.47 4.08
N ALA A 149 6.62 -27.42 5.41
CA ALA A 149 6.99 -28.60 6.19
C ALA A 149 5.81 -29.53 6.52
N ASP A 150 4.65 -29.00 6.95
CA ASP A 150 3.42 -29.77 7.20
C ASP A 150 2.17 -28.96 6.82
N PRO A 151 1.82 -28.87 5.52
CA PRO A 151 0.68 -28.10 5.05
C PRO A 151 -0.64 -28.50 5.72
N ALA A 152 -0.87 -29.81 5.90
CA ALA A 152 -2.11 -30.33 6.48
C ALA A 152 -2.20 -30.08 8.00
N GLY A 153 -1.07 -30.13 8.71
CA GLY A 153 -1.00 -29.72 10.11
C GLY A 153 -1.23 -28.22 10.28
N PHE A 154 -0.62 -27.40 9.41
CA PHE A 154 -0.80 -25.96 9.41
C PHE A 154 -2.26 -25.57 9.20
N GLN A 155 -2.92 -26.19 8.22
CA GLN A 155 -4.34 -26.03 7.93
C GLN A 155 -5.22 -26.30 9.15
N ARG A 156 -5.02 -27.44 9.81
CA ARG A 156 -5.78 -27.79 11.01
C ARG A 156 -5.52 -26.82 12.16
N LEU A 157 -4.29 -26.34 12.31
CA LEU A 157 -3.93 -25.35 13.32
C LEU A 157 -4.60 -24.00 13.05
N VAL A 158 -4.55 -23.50 11.82
CA VAL A 158 -5.20 -22.24 11.43
C VAL A 158 -6.71 -22.32 11.65
N ALA A 159 -7.36 -23.41 11.18
CA ALA A 159 -8.79 -23.59 11.38
C ALA A 159 -9.17 -23.60 12.87
N ALA A 160 -8.40 -24.30 13.71
CA ALA A 160 -8.63 -24.32 15.16
C ALA A 160 -8.40 -22.93 15.79
N LEU A 161 -7.32 -22.26 15.42
CA LEU A 161 -6.93 -20.96 15.96
C LEU A 161 -7.95 -19.87 15.60
N VAL A 162 -8.32 -19.78 14.33
CA VAL A 162 -9.26 -18.77 13.83
C VAL A 162 -10.64 -19.00 14.45
N ASN A 163 -11.11 -20.26 14.53
CA ASN A 163 -12.39 -20.58 15.14
C ASN A 163 -12.43 -20.26 16.65
N ALA A 164 -11.36 -20.60 17.39
CA ALA A 164 -11.25 -20.27 18.80
C ALA A 164 -11.19 -18.75 19.04
N THR A 165 -10.47 -18.03 18.18
CA THR A 165 -10.37 -16.56 18.24
C THR A 165 -11.71 -15.90 17.90
N ALA A 166 -12.43 -16.39 16.89
CA ALA A 166 -13.77 -15.92 16.55
C ALA A 166 -14.78 -16.15 17.69
N SER A 167 -14.71 -17.30 18.35
CA SER A 167 -15.58 -17.62 19.49
C SER A 167 -15.29 -16.70 20.67
N SER A 168 -14.00 -16.47 20.96
CA SER A 168 -13.59 -15.52 21.98
C SER A 168 -14.04 -14.09 21.65
N ALA A 169 -13.96 -13.64 20.41
CA ALA A 169 -14.42 -12.32 20.00
C ALA A 169 -15.94 -12.14 20.22
N ALA A 170 -16.73 -13.18 19.95
CA ALA A 170 -18.19 -13.14 20.08
C ALA A 170 -18.69 -13.28 21.53
N PHE A 171 -18.09 -14.18 22.31
CA PHE A 171 -18.64 -14.59 23.61
C PHE A 171 -17.83 -14.15 24.82
N SER A 172 -16.63 -13.58 24.63
CA SER A 172 -15.93 -12.93 25.74
C SER A 172 -16.69 -11.68 26.20
N SER A 173 -16.53 -11.30 27.47
CA SER A 173 -17.15 -10.10 28.05
C SER A 173 -16.58 -8.77 27.54
N SER A 174 -15.92 -8.77 26.37
CA SER A 174 -15.31 -7.60 25.75
C SER A 174 -16.36 -6.73 25.09
N THR A 175 -16.46 -5.47 25.51
CA THR A 175 -17.32 -4.45 24.87
C THR A 175 -16.87 -4.09 23.45
N ARG A 176 -15.66 -4.51 23.03
CA ARG A 176 -15.12 -4.29 21.69
C ARG A 176 -15.44 -5.42 20.71
N LEU A 177 -16.01 -6.53 21.19
CA LEU A 177 -16.22 -7.78 20.43
C LEU A 177 -15.00 -8.15 19.59
N TYR A 178 -13.82 -8.09 20.22
CA TYR A 178 -12.52 -8.33 19.62
C TYR A 178 -11.75 -9.35 20.44
N ALA A 179 -11.09 -10.28 19.77
CA ALA A 179 -10.14 -11.19 20.38
C ALA A 179 -8.92 -11.40 19.48
N SER A 180 -7.80 -11.72 20.11
CA SER A 180 -6.56 -12.09 19.43
C SER A 180 -6.12 -13.50 19.82
N GLY A 181 -5.46 -14.19 18.91
CA GLY A 181 -5.05 -15.58 19.05
C GLY A 181 -3.59 -15.79 18.68
N GLN A 182 -2.97 -16.77 19.30
CA GLN A 182 -1.62 -17.25 18.98
C GLN A 182 -1.58 -18.78 19.05
N ALA A 183 -0.86 -19.39 18.10
CA ALA A 183 -0.59 -20.82 18.14
C ALA A 183 0.87 -21.11 17.76
N ASP A 184 1.46 -22.11 18.41
CA ASP A 184 2.79 -22.63 18.06
C ASP A 184 2.65 -23.68 16.95
N PHE A 185 3.55 -23.66 15.96
CA PHE A 185 3.51 -24.61 14.83
C PHE A 185 4.81 -25.41 14.67
N ASP A 186 5.82 -24.90 13.94
CA ASP A 186 7.05 -25.65 13.65
C ASP A 186 8.33 -24.79 13.76
N LYS A 187 9.45 -25.21 13.16
CA LYS A 187 10.70 -24.42 13.20
C LYS A 187 10.80 -23.35 12.11
N GLU A 188 10.11 -23.54 10.99
CA GLU A 188 10.15 -22.64 9.82
C GLU A 188 9.15 -21.48 9.98
N LEU A 189 7.98 -21.79 10.54
CA LEU A 189 6.89 -20.89 10.89
C LEU A 189 6.59 -21.09 12.39
N PRO A 190 7.41 -20.50 13.29
CA PRO A 190 7.33 -20.78 14.72
C PRO A 190 5.96 -20.51 15.31
N GLN A 191 5.28 -19.47 14.84
CA GLN A 191 4.00 -19.04 15.40
C GLN A 191 3.03 -18.57 14.32
N VAL A 192 1.75 -18.76 14.61
CA VAL A 192 0.62 -18.24 13.86
C VAL A 192 -0.16 -17.32 14.77
N TYR A 193 -0.49 -16.13 14.28
CA TYR A 193 -1.24 -15.11 14.99
C TYR A 193 -2.58 -14.87 14.30
N SER A 194 -3.63 -14.58 15.05
CA SER A 194 -4.94 -14.23 14.50
C SER A 194 -5.64 -13.14 15.30
N TRP A 195 -6.61 -12.45 14.68
CA TRP A 195 -7.64 -11.71 15.39
C TRP A 195 -8.99 -11.85 14.69
N ALA A 196 -10.05 -11.71 15.47
CA ALA A 196 -11.42 -11.65 14.99
C ALA A 196 -12.15 -10.48 15.67
N GLN A 197 -13.01 -9.79 14.92
CA GLN A 197 -13.75 -8.63 15.44
C GLN A 197 -15.15 -8.52 14.84
N CYS A 198 -16.10 -8.03 15.64
CA CYS A 198 -17.42 -7.58 15.20
C CYS A 198 -17.68 -6.12 15.59
N THR A 199 -18.69 -5.49 14.98
CA THR A 199 -19.15 -4.17 15.43
C THR A 199 -19.82 -4.29 16.81
N PRO A 200 -19.46 -3.44 17.80
CA PRO A 200 -19.98 -3.48 19.17
C PRO A 200 -21.50 -3.40 19.34
N ASP A 201 -22.26 -3.03 18.30
CA ASP A 201 -23.72 -3.02 18.29
C ASP A 201 -24.36 -4.40 18.02
N MET A 202 -23.54 -5.44 17.80
CA MET A 202 -24.02 -6.82 17.62
C MET A 202 -24.21 -7.56 18.94
N SER A 203 -25.20 -8.47 18.98
CA SER A 203 -25.25 -9.48 20.03
C SER A 203 -24.19 -10.57 19.80
N PRO A 204 -23.76 -11.29 20.86
CA PRO A 204 -22.81 -12.40 20.76
C PRO A 204 -23.16 -13.41 19.66
N ASP A 205 -24.41 -13.87 19.60
CA ASP A 205 -24.84 -14.86 18.60
C ASP A 205 -24.76 -14.34 17.16
N ARG A 206 -25.01 -13.04 16.97
CA ARG A 206 -24.93 -12.41 15.64
C ARG A 206 -23.48 -12.18 15.22
N CYS A 207 -22.63 -11.76 16.16
CA CYS A 207 -21.20 -11.68 15.93
C CYS A 207 -20.63 -13.05 15.54
N TRP A 208 -20.96 -14.09 16.30
CA TRP A 208 -20.57 -15.46 16.00
C TRP A 208 -21.07 -15.91 14.62
N GLY A 209 -22.36 -15.71 14.32
CA GLY A 209 -22.94 -16.05 13.02
C GLY A 209 -22.25 -15.33 11.85
N CYS A 210 -21.90 -14.05 12.01
CA CYS A 210 -21.17 -13.28 11.01
C CYS A 210 -19.76 -13.85 10.75
N LEU A 211 -19.00 -14.13 11.82
CA LEU A 211 -17.64 -14.67 11.73
C LEU A 211 -17.63 -16.11 11.16
N VAL A 212 -18.55 -16.97 11.60
CA VAL A 212 -18.71 -18.33 11.07
C VAL A 212 -19.07 -18.31 9.59
N ARG A 213 -19.93 -17.38 9.16
CA ARG A 213 -20.25 -17.22 7.75
C ARG A 213 -19.00 -16.87 6.93
N LEU A 214 -18.16 -15.93 7.39
CA LEU A 214 -16.90 -15.61 6.70
C LEU A 214 -16.01 -16.84 6.54
N MET A 215 -15.87 -17.66 7.60
CA MET A 215 -15.09 -18.90 7.55
C MET A 215 -15.67 -19.95 6.59
N ARG A 216 -17.01 -20.04 6.50
CA ARG A 216 -17.71 -21.01 5.65
C ARG A 216 -17.76 -20.60 4.18
N GLU A 217 -17.95 -19.33 3.89
CA GLU A 217 -18.07 -18.81 2.51
C GLU A 217 -16.71 -18.60 1.85
N LEU A 218 -15.65 -18.43 2.64
CA LEU A 218 -14.29 -18.21 2.15
C LEU A 218 -13.29 -19.23 2.74
N PRO A 219 -13.55 -20.55 2.64
CA PRO A 219 -12.74 -21.57 3.30
C PRO A 219 -11.29 -21.61 2.79
N THR A 220 -11.08 -21.37 1.49
CA THR A 220 -9.77 -21.33 0.83
C THR A 220 -8.86 -20.22 1.36
N PHE A 221 -9.43 -19.19 2.00
CA PHE A 221 -8.67 -18.14 2.66
C PHE A 221 -8.13 -18.57 4.02
N PHE A 222 -8.59 -19.69 4.60
CA PHE A 222 -8.14 -20.18 5.90
C PHE A 222 -7.39 -21.51 5.83
N THR A 223 -7.27 -22.11 4.65
CA THR A 223 -6.61 -23.41 4.47
C THR A 223 -5.33 -23.30 3.65
N ASP A 224 -5.27 -22.45 2.64
CA ASP A 224 -4.28 -22.68 1.59
C ASP A 224 -3.11 -21.70 1.64
N GLY A 225 -2.98 -20.88 2.69
CA GLY A 225 -1.92 -19.86 2.77
C GLY A 225 -1.41 -19.63 4.18
N ILE A 226 -0.19 -19.09 4.33
CA ILE A 226 0.41 -18.76 5.64
C ILE A 226 -0.17 -17.48 6.29
N GLY A 227 -1.23 -16.92 5.70
CA GLY A 227 -1.92 -15.75 6.20
C GLY A 227 -3.12 -15.41 5.33
N ALA A 228 -4.12 -14.74 5.92
CA ALA A 228 -5.23 -14.15 5.19
C ALA A 228 -5.95 -13.10 6.03
N ARG A 229 -6.70 -12.24 5.34
CA ARG A 229 -7.54 -11.18 5.89
C ARG A 229 -8.89 -11.25 5.19
N VAL A 230 -9.96 -11.25 5.95
CA VAL A 230 -11.33 -11.14 5.45
C VAL A 230 -11.94 -9.94 6.14
N LEU A 231 -12.00 -8.82 5.44
CA LEU A 231 -12.37 -7.52 6.00
C LEU A 231 -13.80 -7.16 5.61
N GLY A 232 -14.74 -7.27 6.54
CA GLY A 232 -16.12 -6.84 6.39
C GLY A 232 -16.44 -5.59 7.22
N ILE A 233 -17.46 -4.83 6.81
CA ILE A 233 -17.93 -3.64 7.57
C ILE A 233 -18.64 -3.98 8.90
N ARG A 234 -18.83 -5.27 9.19
CA ARG A 234 -19.60 -5.78 10.33
C ARG A 234 -18.84 -6.79 11.15
N CYS A 235 -18.14 -7.71 10.50
CA CYS A 235 -17.21 -8.61 11.13
C CYS A 235 -16.00 -8.81 10.23
N SER A 236 -14.86 -9.10 10.84
CA SER A 236 -13.59 -9.30 10.13
C SER A 236 -12.74 -10.35 10.83
N ILE A 237 -11.92 -11.06 10.05
CA ILE A 237 -11.00 -12.10 10.54
C ILE A 237 -9.65 -11.91 9.86
N ARG A 238 -8.56 -12.10 10.60
CA ARG A 238 -7.22 -12.14 10.05
C ARG A 238 -6.35 -13.18 10.73
N TYR A 239 -5.48 -13.85 9.99
CA TYR A 239 -4.33 -14.55 10.54
C TYR A 239 -3.07 -14.33 9.69
N GLU A 240 -1.90 -14.41 10.31
CA GLU A 240 -0.58 -14.33 9.65
C GLU A 240 0.46 -15.08 10.50
N THR A 241 1.60 -15.44 9.92
CA THR A 241 2.75 -16.06 10.63
C THR A 241 3.73 -15.07 11.27
N GLN A 242 3.44 -13.76 11.14
CA GLN A 242 4.17 -12.69 11.80
C GLN A 242 3.23 -11.96 12.75
N PRO A 243 3.71 -11.35 13.84
CA PRO A 243 2.86 -10.57 14.73
C PRO A 243 2.39 -9.26 14.06
N PHE A 244 1.11 -8.92 14.19
CA PHE A 244 0.49 -7.73 13.53
C PHE A 244 -0.54 -6.98 14.39
N PHE A 245 -0.74 -7.38 15.64
CA PHE A 245 -1.58 -6.67 16.59
C PHE A 245 -0.78 -6.36 17.86
N ASN A 246 -1.18 -5.32 18.55
CA ASN A 246 -0.61 -4.95 19.83
C ASN A 246 -1.50 -5.47 20.97
N GLY A 247 -0.94 -5.62 22.17
CA GLY A 247 -1.71 -6.03 23.36
C GLY A 247 -1.71 -7.53 23.64
N THR A 248 -2.55 -7.92 24.60
CA THR A 248 -2.53 -9.26 25.18
C THR A 248 -3.24 -10.27 24.29
N VAL A 249 -2.58 -11.40 24.03
CA VAL A 249 -3.17 -12.54 23.34
C VAL A 249 -4.31 -13.12 24.18
N THR A 250 -5.51 -13.17 23.60
CA THR A 250 -6.71 -13.68 24.28
C THR A 250 -6.79 -15.21 24.24
N VAL A 251 -6.39 -15.82 23.12
CA VAL A 251 -6.46 -17.26 22.87
C VAL A 251 -5.07 -17.81 22.59
N ARG A 252 -4.66 -18.87 23.29
CA ARG A 252 -3.40 -19.57 23.03
C ARG A 252 -3.63 -21.05 22.76
N LEU A 253 -3.14 -21.55 21.63
CA LEU A 253 -3.14 -22.96 21.30
C LEU A 253 -1.70 -23.51 21.29
N SER A 254 -1.46 -24.57 22.06
CA SER A 254 -0.18 -25.28 22.05
C SER A 254 -0.18 -26.41 21.02
N ALA A 255 0.99 -26.67 20.42
CA ALA A 255 1.20 -27.66 19.35
C ALA A 255 0.73 -29.11 19.67
N THR A 256 0.50 -29.43 20.95
CA THR A 256 0.02 -30.75 21.40
C THR A 256 -1.46 -31.03 21.16
N SER A 257 -2.28 -30.04 20.79
CA SER A 257 -3.73 -30.24 20.65
C SER A 257 -4.18 -30.88 19.32
N ALA A 258 -3.28 -31.08 18.35
CA ALA A 258 -3.62 -31.54 16.99
C ALA A 258 -3.25 -33.01 16.68
N ARG A 259 -2.86 -33.81 17.69
CA ARG A 259 -2.47 -35.22 17.48
C ARG A 259 -3.54 -36.17 18.05
N ALA A 260 -4.15 -36.98 17.18
CA ALA A 260 -4.94 -38.14 17.59
C ALA A 260 -4.06 -39.13 18.37
N PRO A 261 -4.62 -39.89 19.34
CA PRO A 261 -3.82 -40.68 20.27
C PRO A 261 -3.23 -41.92 19.58
N ALA A 262 -1.91 -42.07 19.64
CA ALA A 262 -1.23 -43.32 19.32
C ALA A 262 -1.03 -44.15 20.61
N PRO A 263 -0.96 -45.49 20.52
CA PRO A 263 -1.12 -46.37 21.67
C PRO A 263 0.11 -46.39 22.58
N ALA A 264 -0.16 -46.62 23.86
CA ALA A 264 0.83 -46.64 24.94
C ALA A 264 1.90 -47.73 24.77
N PRO A 265 3.17 -47.44 25.13
CA PRO A 265 4.10 -48.45 25.57
C PRO A 265 4.06 -48.60 27.10
N ALA A 266 4.17 -49.85 27.53
CA ALA A 266 4.16 -50.32 28.92
C ALA A 266 5.45 -49.90 29.69
N PRO A 267 5.45 -50.04 31.03
CA PRO A 267 6.29 -49.28 31.94
C PRO A 267 7.67 -49.90 32.11
N ASN A 268 8.65 -49.13 32.61
CA ASN A 268 9.56 -49.66 33.63
C ASN A 268 10.36 -48.60 34.41
N VAL A 269 10.25 -48.77 35.73
CA VAL A 269 11.29 -48.71 36.78
C VAL A 269 11.89 -47.36 37.18
N ALA A 270 11.62 -47.03 38.44
CA ALA A 270 12.16 -45.93 39.21
C ALA A 270 13.68 -46.04 39.46
N ALA A 271 14.34 -44.88 39.55
CA ALA A 271 15.57 -44.73 40.31
C ALA A 271 15.47 -43.51 41.23
N VAL A 272 15.67 -43.79 42.52
CA VAL A 272 15.72 -42.86 43.65
C VAL A 272 17.00 -42.02 43.57
N GLY A 273 16.88 -40.70 43.78
CA GLY A 273 18.02 -39.78 43.92
C GLY A 273 17.73 -38.70 44.95
N LYS A 274 18.38 -38.83 46.12
CA LYS A 274 18.27 -37.98 47.31
C LYS A 274 18.52 -36.50 47.05
N GLY A 275 17.79 -35.65 47.77
CA GLY A 275 17.93 -34.20 47.74
C GLY A 275 19.24 -33.67 48.34
N ARG A 276 19.49 -32.40 48.04
CA ARG A 276 20.43 -31.55 48.78
C ARG A 276 19.88 -30.13 48.87
N ARG A 277 19.55 -29.71 50.09
CA ARG A 277 19.23 -28.31 50.43
C ARG A 277 20.56 -27.55 50.59
N TYR A 278 20.63 -26.33 50.06
CA TYR A 278 21.68 -25.38 50.42
C TYR A 278 21.04 -24.09 50.96
N SER A 279 21.49 -23.70 52.16
CA SER A 279 21.08 -22.50 52.88
C SER A 279 21.75 -21.24 52.33
N VAL A 280 20.93 -20.19 52.24
CA VAL A 280 21.26 -18.76 52.18
C VAL A 280 22.21 -18.43 53.34
N PRO A 281 23.52 -18.18 53.15
CA PRO A 281 23.99 -16.80 53.00
C PRO A 281 25.39 -16.65 52.34
N ILE A 282 25.56 -17.06 51.08
CA ILE A 282 26.80 -16.77 50.30
C ILE A 282 26.49 -16.01 48.99
N MET A 283 25.22 -15.84 48.63
CA MET A 283 24.78 -15.25 47.36
C MET A 283 24.46 -13.74 47.44
N VAL A 284 25.10 -13.00 48.34
CA VAL A 284 24.88 -11.55 48.50
C VAL A 284 26.06 -10.71 47.94
N PRO A 285 27.34 -11.10 48.08
CA PRO A 285 28.44 -10.30 47.53
C PRO A 285 28.54 -10.37 45.99
N ILE A 286 28.08 -11.48 45.37
CA ILE A 286 28.24 -11.74 43.93
C ILE A 286 27.30 -10.86 43.08
N ILE A 287 26.16 -10.43 43.63
CA ILE A 287 25.16 -9.64 42.89
C ILE A 287 25.35 -8.14 43.14
N LEU A 288 25.78 -7.73 44.35
CA LEU A 288 25.89 -6.31 44.71
C LEU A 288 27.12 -5.60 44.10
N LEU A 289 28.24 -6.30 43.96
CA LEU A 289 29.46 -5.74 43.37
C LEU A 289 29.31 -5.31 41.89
N PRO A 290 28.70 -6.11 40.98
CA PRO A 290 28.49 -5.68 39.60
C PRO A 290 27.42 -4.59 39.45
N ILE A 291 26.44 -4.51 40.37
CA ILE A 291 25.42 -3.44 40.34
C ILE A 291 26.03 -2.11 40.78
N LEU A 292 26.91 -2.12 41.79
CA LEU A 292 27.63 -0.91 42.22
C LEU A 292 28.64 -0.42 41.19
N SER A 293 29.33 -1.33 40.47
CA SER A 293 30.22 -0.93 39.38
C SER A 293 29.45 -0.38 38.17
N ALA A 294 28.32 -0.98 37.81
CA ALA A 294 27.47 -0.51 36.72
C ALA A 294 26.84 0.87 37.01
N THR A 295 26.35 1.08 38.23
CA THR A 295 25.77 2.38 38.64
C THR A 295 26.82 3.48 38.73
N SER A 296 28.04 3.17 39.16
CA SER A 296 29.17 4.12 39.18
C SER A 296 29.66 4.48 37.77
N LEU A 297 29.68 3.51 36.84
CA LEU A 297 29.99 3.76 35.42
C LEU A 297 28.93 4.63 34.73
N ILE A 298 27.65 4.39 35.01
CA ILE A 298 26.54 5.20 34.48
C ILE A 298 26.60 6.61 35.06
N ALA A 299 26.83 6.76 36.36
CA ALA A 299 27.00 8.08 37.00
C ALA A 299 28.20 8.84 36.43
N CYS A 300 29.34 8.17 36.23
CA CYS A 300 30.54 8.77 35.64
C CYS A 300 30.31 9.17 34.17
N PHE A 301 29.56 8.38 33.39
CA PHE A 301 29.16 8.70 32.02
C PHE A 301 28.21 9.91 31.97
N LEU A 302 27.25 10.00 32.90
CA LEU A 302 26.33 11.12 33.00
C LEU A 302 27.00 12.41 33.49
N LEU A 303 27.97 12.30 34.41
CA LEU A 303 28.76 13.45 34.90
C LEU A 303 29.75 13.95 33.83
N ARG A 304 30.39 13.06 33.06
CA ARG A 304 31.20 13.44 31.89
C ARG A 304 30.38 14.13 30.79
N ARG A 305 29.09 13.79 30.66
CA ARG A 305 28.16 14.49 29.76
C ARG A 305 27.70 15.85 30.28
N ARG A 306 27.80 16.13 31.59
CA ARG A 306 27.40 17.42 32.18
C ARG A 306 28.55 18.42 32.34
N LEU A 307 29.81 17.99 32.25
CA LEU A 307 31.01 18.84 32.34
C LEU A 307 31.79 18.95 31.01
N GLY A 308 31.11 18.85 29.87
CA GLY A 308 31.67 19.31 28.59
C GLY A 308 31.72 20.85 28.57
N PRO A 309 32.84 21.49 28.17
CA PRO A 309 32.97 22.94 28.15
C PRO A 309 31.97 23.58 27.18
N LEU A 310 31.45 24.76 27.58
CA LEU A 310 30.60 25.62 26.75
C LEU A 310 31.41 26.18 25.58
N THR A 311 31.36 25.48 24.46
CA THR A 311 31.70 26.01 23.13
C THR A 311 30.59 25.57 22.19
N GLU A 312 29.99 26.54 21.49
CA GLU A 312 28.99 26.30 20.43
C GLU A 312 29.54 25.32 19.41
N GLU A 313 28.98 24.12 19.38
CA GLU A 313 29.34 23.10 18.38
C GLU A 313 28.06 22.56 17.73
N LYS A 314 28.03 22.69 16.40
CA LYS A 314 27.02 22.18 15.47
C LYS A 314 26.81 20.67 15.73
N GLN A 315 25.54 20.24 15.81
CA GLN A 315 25.21 18.83 16.01
C GLN A 315 25.69 17.94 14.82
N PRO A 316 26.16 16.70 15.09
CA PRO A 316 26.68 15.82 14.06
C PRO A 316 25.55 15.11 13.31
N TYR A 317 25.55 15.27 11.98
CA TYR A 317 24.76 14.48 11.04
C TYR A 317 25.23 13.02 11.03
N PRO A 318 24.36 12.05 10.74
CA PRO A 318 24.78 10.66 10.46
C PRO A 318 25.73 10.66 9.26
N SER A 319 26.76 9.81 9.29
CA SER A 319 27.81 9.76 8.27
C SER A 319 27.21 9.44 6.89
N TYR A 320 26.97 10.49 6.11
CA TYR A 320 26.82 10.43 4.66
C TYR A 320 28.21 10.58 4.06
N SER A 321 28.51 9.74 3.07
CA SER A 321 29.71 9.84 2.24
C SER A 321 29.78 11.21 1.57
N ALA A 322 30.98 11.58 1.12
CA ALA A 322 31.36 12.86 0.50
C ALA A 322 30.56 13.28 -0.78
N GLU A 323 29.45 12.61 -1.10
CA GLU A 323 28.60 12.87 -2.26
C GLU A 323 27.43 13.85 -1.95
N ALA A 324 27.14 14.15 -0.68
CA ALA A 324 25.99 14.97 -0.29
C ALA A 324 26.24 16.50 -0.32
N GLU A 325 27.49 16.95 -0.31
CA GLU A 325 27.82 18.39 -0.46
C GLU A 325 27.69 18.85 -1.92
N ASP A 326 28.01 17.98 -2.89
CA ASP A 326 27.78 18.19 -4.33
C ASP A 326 26.28 18.29 -4.67
N ASP A 327 25.43 17.56 -3.95
CA ASP A 327 23.98 17.51 -4.21
C ASP A 327 23.26 18.82 -3.87
N ILE A 328 23.76 19.58 -2.89
CA ILE A 328 23.20 20.87 -2.48
C ILE A 328 23.68 22.00 -3.41
N GLU A 329 24.93 21.96 -3.89
CA GLU A 329 25.41 22.89 -4.92
C GLU A 329 24.71 22.69 -6.28
N SER A 330 24.44 21.43 -6.67
CA SER A 330 23.64 21.12 -7.87
C SER A 330 22.21 21.67 -7.77
N ALA A 331 21.57 21.52 -6.61
CA ALA A 331 20.21 22.04 -6.36
C ALA A 331 20.15 23.58 -6.37
N ASN A 332 21.21 24.27 -5.91
CA ASN A 332 21.29 25.73 -5.98
C ASN A 332 21.36 26.26 -7.43
N SER A 333 21.94 25.50 -8.38
CA SER A 333 21.95 25.88 -9.80
C SER A 333 20.61 25.68 -10.52
N MET A 334 19.69 24.91 -9.90
CA MET A 334 18.36 24.58 -10.45
C MET A 334 17.23 25.45 -9.87
N MET A 335 17.54 26.41 -8.99
CA MET A 335 16.52 27.30 -8.44
C MET A 335 16.02 28.29 -9.48
N ILE A 336 14.70 28.38 -9.61
CA ILE A 336 14.01 29.38 -10.42
C ILE A 336 13.16 30.23 -9.48
N ASP A 337 13.24 31.55 -9.60
CA ASP A 337 12.50 32.46 -8.74
C ASP A 337 10.98 32.40 -9.02
N ILE A 338 10.18 32.66 -7.98
CA ILE A 338 8.72 32.57 -8.09
C ILE A 338 8.15 33.58 -9.09
N LEU A 339 8.76 34.77 -9.21
CA LEU A 339 8.28 35.82 -10.11
C LEU A 339 8.42 35.38 -11.57
N THR A 340 9.53 34.76 -11.92
CA THR A 340 9.75 34.15 -13.25
C THR A 340 8.67 33.12 -13.55
N LEU A 341 8.34 32.25 -12.59
CA LEU A 341 7.30 31.22 -12.79
C LEU A 341 5.88 31.80 -12.84
N GLN A 342 5.58 32.84 -12.06
CA GLN A 342 4.32 33.57 -12.15
C GLN A 342 4.17 34.23 -13.52
N VAL A 343 5.19 34.95 -14.00
CA VAL A 343 5.17 35.55 -15.35
C VAL A 343 5.01 34.47 -16.42
N ALA A 344 5.78 33.38 -16.33
CA ALA A 344 5.76 32.30 -17.30
C ALA A 344 4.39 31.60 -17.39
N THR A 345 3.66 31.49 -16.28
CA THR A 345 2.39 30.76 -16.18
C THR A 345 1.16 31.68 -16.20
N GLY A 346 1.33 33.00 -16.31
CA GLY A 346 0.24 33.96 -16.21
C GLY A 346 -0.38 33.98 -14.80
N ASP A 347 0.46 33.99 -13.78
CA ASP A 347 0.13 33.85 -12.35
C ASP A 347 -0.67 32.58 -12.05
N PHE A 348 -0.21 31.45 -12.59
CA PHE A 348 -0.88 30.15 -12.48
C PHE A 348 -2.35 30.20 -12.94
N ALA A 349 -2.63 30.93 -14.03
CA ALA A 349 -3.97 31.06 -14.56
C ALA A 349 -4.58 29.69 -14.90
N GLU A 350 -5.87 29.50 -14.61
CA GLU A 350 -6.60 28.27 -14.92
C GLU A 350 -6.56 27.91 -16.42
N SER A 351 -6.50 28.92 -17.30
CA SER A 351 -6.33 28.70 -18.75
C SER A 351 -5.02 27.98 -19.14
N ASN A 352 -4.00 28.04 -18.27
CA ASN A 352 -2.71 27.38 -18.45
C ASN A 352 -2.65 26.04 -17.71
N LYS A 353 -3.69 25.63 -16.99
CA LYS A 353 -3.70 24.37 -16.24
C LYS A 353 -3.73 23.18 -17.20
N LEU A 354 -2.75 22.30 -17.05
CA LEU A 354 -2.61 21.06 -17.82
C LEU A 354 -3.39 19.92 -17.19
N GLY A 355 -3.46 19.88 -15.85
CA GLY A 355 -4.18 18.88 -15.07
C GLY A 355 -3.99 19.09 -13.58
N GLU A 356 -4.75 18.35 -12.77
CA GLU A 356 -4.64 18.34 -11.32
C GLU A 356 -4.91 16.93 -10.80
N GLY A 357 -4.06 16.45 -9.88
CA GLY A 357 -4.21 15.16 -9.24
C GLY A 357 -3.88 15.23 -7.75
N GLY A 358 -3.75 14.08 -7.09
CA GLY A 358 -3.45 14.01 -5.64
C GLY A 358 -2.13 14.70 -5.22
N PHE A 359 -1.27 15.01 -6.18
CA PHE A 359 0.05 15.62 -5.98
C PHE A 359 0.09 17.12 -6.30
N GLY A 360 -1.04 17.72 -6.68
CA GLY A 360 -1.16 19.14 -6.99
C GLY A 360 -1.48 19.43 -8.47
N ALA A 361 -1.57 20.73 -8.78
CA ALA A 361 -1.92 21.22 -10.11
C ALA A 361 -0.67 21.45 -10.97
N VAL A 362 -0.75 21.12 -12.25
CA VAL A 362 0.32 21.31 -13.23
C VAL A 362 -0.09 22.40 -14.21
N TYR A 363 0.77 23.39 -14.43
CA TYR A 363 0.53 24.53 -15.31
C TYR A 363 1.52 24.56 -16.46
N LYS A 364 1.07 24.91 -17.66
CA LYS A 364 1.92 25.26 -18.78
C LYS A 364 2.51 26.64 -18.56
N GLY A 365 3.79 26.80 -18.83
CA GLY A 365 4.43 28.11 -18.84
C GLY A 365 5.39 28.27 -20.00
N THR A 366 5.81 29.51 -20.25
CA THR A 366 6.89 29.84 -21.19
C THR A 366 7.90 30.73 -20.48
N LEU A 367 9.13 30.26 -20.32
CA LEU A 367 10.23 31.03 -19.72
C LEU A 367 10.64 32.21 -20.63
N PRO A 368 11.37 33.21 -20.10
CA PRO A 368 11.80 34.39 -20.87
C PRO A 368 12.64 34.07 -22.11
N ASP A 369 13.35 32.93 -22.09
CA ASP A 369 14.13 32.41 -23.22
C ASP A 369 13.28 31.71 -24.29
N GLY A 370 11.96 31.69 -24.13
CA GLY A 370 11.00 31.03 -25.02
C GLY A 370 10.80 29.54 -24.73
N LYS A 371 11.49 28.97 -23.73
CA LYS A 371 11.38 27.55 -23.40
C LYS A 371 10.03 27.24 -22.76
N GLN A 372 9.30 26.28 -23.35
CA GLN A 372 8.05 25.79 -22.77
C GLN A 372 8.31 24.85 -21.59
N ILE A 373 7.57 25.05 -20.51
CA ILE A 373 7.73 24.33 -19.24
C ILE A 373 6.39 23.82 -18.72
N ALA A 374 6.45 22.79 -17.88
CA ALA A 374 5.35 22.32 -17.05
C ALA A 374 5.69 22.53 -15.57
N VAL A 375 4.92 23.36 -14.88
CA VAL A 375 5.12 23.73 -13.48
C VAL A 375 4.14 22.96 -12.61
N LYS A 376 4.63 21.95 -11.89
CA LYS A 376 3.86 21.19 -10.89
C LYS A 376 3.91 21.95 -9.56
N ARG A 377 2.76 22.48 -9.14
CA ARG A 377 2.58 23.19 -7.87
C ARG A 377 2.08 22.21 -6.82
N MET A 378 2.95 21.86 -5.87
CA MET A 378 2.62 20.90 -4.81
C MET A 378 1.58 21.49 -3.86
N SER A 379 0.68 20.64 -3.36
CA SER A 379 -0.33 21.06 -2.39
C SER A 379 0.30 21.57 -1.07
N LYS A 380 -0.23 22.68 -0.53
CA LYS A 380 0.27 23.31 0.70
C LYS A 380 -0.04 22.52 1.97
N SER A 381 -1.02 21.61 1.94
CA SER A 381 -1.61 20.98 3.13
C SER A 381 -1.14 19.55 3.44
N SER A 382 -0.35 18.89 2.57
CA SER A 382 0.05 17.50 2.79
C SER A 382 1.49 17.36 3.31
N ALA A 383 1.67 16.62 4.41
CA ALA A 383 2.99 16.18 4.87
C ALA A 383 3.69 15.30 3.80
N GLN A 384 2.88 14.57 3.02
CA GLN A 384 3.31 13.77 1.88
C GLN A 384 3.98 14.59 0.77
N GLY A 385 3.46 15.78 0.44
CA GLY A 385 4.04 16.63 -0.62
C GLY A 385 5.46 17.13 -0.31
N VAL A 386 5.86 17.18 0.96
CA VAL A 386 7.24 17.50 1.36
C VAL A 386 8.19 16.34 1.07
N ASP A 387 7.78 15.12 1.40
CA ASP A 387 8.60 13.92 1.16
C ASP A 387 8.70 13.60 -0.33
N GLU A 388 7.65 13.85 -1.09
CA GLU A 388 7.65 13.74 -2.57
C GLU A 388 8.59 14.74 -3.21
N LEU A 389 8.51 16.01 -2.80
CA LEU A 389 9.43 17.06 -3.27
C LEU A 389 10.89 16.66 -2.99
N LYS A 390 11.19 16.13 -1.79
CA LYS A 390 12.53 15.65 -1.43
C LYS A 390 12.96 14.46 -2.30
N ASN A 391 12.06 13.50 -2.55
CA ASN A 391 12.37 12.36 -3.42
C ASN A 391 12.64 12.83 -4.85
N GLU A 392 11.78 13.68 -5.43
CA GLU A 392 11.96 14.18 -6.80
C GLU A 392 13.21 15.05 -6.94
N LEU A 393 13.53 15.89 -5.95
CA LEU A 393 14.77 16.66 -5.95
C LEU A 393 16.02 15.78 -5.86
N ALA A 394 16.01 14.76 -4.99
CA ALA A 394 17.13 13.83 -4.82
C ALA A 394 17.34 12.91 -6.03
N LEU A 395 16.27 12.57 -6.75
CA LEU A 395 16.30 11.67 -7.89
C LEU A 395 16.62 12.40 -9.20
N VAL A 396 15.88 13.45 -9.52
CA VAL A 396 15.78 13.92 -10.91
C VAL A 396 16.93 14.86 -11.30
N ALA A 397 17.71 15.37 -10.33
CA ALA A 397 18.97 16.05 -10.64
C ALA A 397 20.00 15.12 -11.30
N LYS A 398 19.93 13.81 -11.02
CA LYS A 398 20.91 12.79 -11.46
C LYS A 398 20.43 11.92 -12.61
N LEU A 399 19.14 11.98 -12.97
CA LEU A 399 18.54 11.13 -13.99
C LEU A 399 18.41 11.90 -15.31
N LYS A 400 19.11 11.45 -16.35
CA LYS A 400 19.05 12.02 -17.70
C LYS A 400 18.94 10.90 -18.74
N HIS A 401 17.75 10.76 -19.29
CA HIS A 401 17.49 9.75 -20.32
C HIS A 401 16.33 10.20 -21.24
N LYS A 402 16.39 9.85 -22.52
CA LYS A 402 15.40 10.26 -23.53
C LYS A 402 13.97 9.82 -23.20
N ASN A 403 13.84 8.71 -22.46
CA ASN A 403 12.55 8.13 -22.05
C ASN A 403 12.12 8.50 -20.62
N LEU A 404 12.74 9.51 -20.00
CA LEU A 404 12.28 10.10 -18.75
C LEU A 404 11.96 11.59 -18.98
N VAL A 405 11.02 12.14 -18.19
CA VAL A 405 10.76 13.58 -18.17
C VAL A 405 11.87 14.29 -17.41
N TRP A 406 12.43 15.32 -18.01
CA TRP A 406 13.52 16.10 -17.42
C TRP A 406 12.99 17.22 -16.52
N LEU A 407 13.39 17.21 -15.24
CA LEU A 407 13.28 18.35 -14.31
C LEU A 407 14.28 19.47 -14.69
N ILE A 408 13.75 20.62 -15.07
CA ILE A 408 14.50 21.84 -15.39
C ILE A 408 14.92 22.57 -14.12
N GLY A 409 14.05 22.64 -13.11
CA GLY A 409 14.32 23.40 -11.91
C GLY A 409 13.28 23.25 -10.80
N VAL A 410 13.51 23.95 -9.69
CA VAL A 410 12.66 23.94 -8.49
C VAL A 410 12.48 25.37 -7.97
N CYS A 411 11.33 25.65 -7.36
CA CYS A 411 11.10 26.90 -6.62
C CYS A 411 10.59 26.56 -5.21
N LEU A 412 11.29 27.07 -4.20
CA LEU A 412 10.97 26.90 -2.77
C LEU A 412 10.68 28.23 -2.06
N GLU A 413 10.46 29.30 -2.84
CA GLU A 413 10.25 30.66 -2.32
C GLU A 413 8.82 30.85 -1.80
N GLN A 414 8.63 31.77 -0.85
CA GLN A 414 7.32 32.22 -0.37
C GLN A 414 6.38 31.09 0.11
N GLN A 415 6.93 29.99 0.64
CA GLN A 415 6.19 28.76 1.01
C GLN A 415 5.54 28.03 -0.17
N GLU A 416 5.85 28.41 -1.41
CA GLU A 416 5.54 27.62 -2.59
C GLU A 416 6.55 26.49 -2.74
N ARG A 417 6.08 25.36 -3.27
CA ARG A 417 6.88 24.17 -3.56
C ARG A 417 6.56 23.78 -4.99
N LEU A 418 7.38 24.25 -5.93
CA LEU A 418 7.13 24.07 -7.36
C LEU A 418 8.26 23.25 -7.96
N LEU A 419 7.89 22.32 -8.84
CA LEU A 419 8.80 21.54 -9.66
C LEU A 419 8.56 21.91 -11.12
N VAL A 420 9.63 22.21 -11.84
CA VAL A 420 9.58 22.73 -13.21
C VAL A 420 10.17 21.69 -14.14
N TYR A 421 9.34 21.12 -15.00
CA TYR A 421 9.73 20.09 -15.98
C TYR A 421 9.71 20.64 -17.40
N GLU A 422 10.36 19.92 -18.32
CA GLU A 422 10.11 20.11 -19.75
C GLU A 422 8.63 19.95 -20.08
N PHE A 423 8.11 20.80 -20.97
CA PHE A 423 6.75 20.64 -21.47
C PHE A 423 6.69 19.53 -22.52
N VAL A 424 5.84 18.52 -22.27
CA VAL A 424 5.66 17.36 -23.15
C VAL A 424 4.30 17.49 -23.89
N PRO A 425 4.29 17.73 -25.21
CA PRO A 425 3.11 18.28 -25.90
C PRO A 425 1.95 17.32 -26.11
N ASN A 426 2.19 16.01 -26.31
CA ASN A 426 1.11 15.04 -26.58
C ASN A 426 0.49 14.48 -25.29
N ARG A 427 0.83 15.05 -24.13
CA ARG A 427 0.27 14.71 -22.80
C ARG A 427 0.46 13.21 -22.48
N SER A 428 -0.35 12.69 -21.56
CA SER A 428 -0.24 11.32 -21.05
C SER A 428 -0.88 10.27 -21.97
N LEU A 429 -0.31 9.08 -21.98
CA LEU A 429 -0.69 7.96 -22.83
C LEU A 429 -2.16 7.53 -22.62
N ASP A 430 -2.63 7.55 -21.37
CA ASP A 430 -3.99 7.17 -21.00
C ASP A 430 -5.08 8.05 -21.64
N LEU A 431 -4.76 9.32 -21.93
CA LEU A 431 -5.67 10.25 -22.63
C LEU A 431 -5.80 9.95 -24.11
N ILE A 432 -4.96 9.06 -24.65
CA ILE A 432 -4.96 8.66 -26.06
C ILE A 432 -5.46 7.23 -26.21
N ILE A 433 -4.88 6.26 -25.49
CA ILE A 433 -5.20 4.84 -25.72
C ILE A 433 -6.61 4.44 -25.28
N PHE A 434 -7.21 5.16 -24.33
CA PHE A 434 -8.56 4.86 -23.82
C PHE A 434 -9.64 5.81 -24.35
N ASP A 435 -9.28 6.75 -25.24
CA ASP A 435 -10.20 7.68 -25.87
C ASP A 435 -10.56 7.12 -27.26
N SER A 436 -11.84 6.85 -27.49
CA SER A 436 -12.32 6.17 -28.70
C SER A 436 -12.03 6.92 -30.00
N ALA A 437 -11.82 8.24 -29.95
CA ALA A 437 -11.47 9.04 -31.12
C ALA A 437 -9.95 9.22 -31.28
N LYS A 438 -9.20 9.26 -30.18
CA LYS A 438 -7.76 9.49 -30.21
C LYS A 438 -6.94 8.21 -30.31
N CYS A 439 -7.48 7.05 -29.94
CA CYS A 439 -6.76 5.78 -29.97
C CYS A 439 -6.26 5.43 -31.40
N GLU A 440 -6.99 5.86 -32.43
CA GLU A 440 -6.62 5.73 -33.85
C GLU A 440 -5.33 6.48 -34.22
N GLN A 441 -4.88 7.45 -33.41
CA GLN A 441 -3.64 8.19 -33.64
C GLN A 441 -2.39 7.33 -33.36
N LEU A 442 -2.55 6.27 -32.55
CA LEU A 442 -1.48 5.34 -32.17
C LEU A 442 -1.67 4.00 -32.89
N ASP A 443 -1.14 3.93 -34.11
CA ASP A 443 -0.97 2.67 -34.82
C ASP A 443 -0.03 1.70 -34.05
N TRP A 444 0.00 0.44 -34.48
CA TRP A 444 0.82 -0.58 -33.86
C TRP A 444 2.31 -0.22 -33.79
N ALA A 445 2.87 0.37 -34.85
CA ALA A 445 4.28 0.73 -34.89
C ALA A 445 4.62 1.77 -33.82
N LYS A 446 3.73 2.73 -33.57
CA LYS A 446 3.86 3.70 -32.47
C LYS A 446 3.69 3.02 -31.12
N ARG A 447 2.67 2.18 -30.93
CA ARG A 447 2.44 1.44 -29.66
C ARG A 447 3.63 0.56 -29.29
N TYR A 448 4.22 -0.13 -30.27
CA TYR A 448 5.41 -0.94 -30.09
C TYR A 448 6.62 -0.09 -29.66
N LYS A 449 6.86 1.05 -30.31
CA LYS A 449 7.91 2.01 -29.91
C LYS A 449 7.67 2.59 -28.52
N ILE A 450 6.41 2.78 -28.12
CA ILE A 450 6.04 3.21 -26.78
C ILE A 450 6.41 2.12 -25.76
N ILE A 451 6.03 0.86 -26.00
CA ILE A 451 6.40 -0.27 -25.13
C ILE A 451 7.93 -0.39 -24.98
N ASP A 452 8.67 -0.37 -26.08
CA ASP A 452 10.14 -0.42 -26.07
C ASP A 452 10.76 0.79 -25.35
N GLY A 453 10.25 2.00 -25.59
CA GLY A 453 10.75 3.20 -24.93
C GLY A 453 10.50 3.21 -23.42
N ILE A 454 9.34 2.75 -22.96
CA ILE A 454 9.06 2.59 -21.53
C ILE A 454 10.02 1.55 -20.93
N ALA A 455 10.22 0.41 -21.60
CA ALA A 455 11.11 -0.64 -21.12
C ALA A 455 12.56 -0.14 -20.96
N ARG A 456 13.06 0.64 -21.92
CA ARG A 456 14.38 1.29 -21.84
C ARG A 456 14.46 2.34 -20.74
N GLY A 457 13.40 3.12 -20.53
CA GLY A 457 13.32 4.08 -19.43
C GLY A 457 13.44 3.39 -18.07
N LEU A 458 12.74 2.27 -17.87
CA LEU A 458 12.84 1.48 -16.64
C LEU A 458 14.17 0.75 -16.49
N GLN A 459 14.71 0.18 -17.57
CA GLN A 459 16.06 -0.42 -17.55
C GLN A 459 17.07 0.62 -17.07
N TYR A 460 17.01 1.84 -17.60
CA TYR A 460 17.88 2.91 -17.16
C TYR A 460 17.76 3.15 -15.65
N LEU A 461 16.53 3.28 -15.12
CA LEU A 461 16.28 3.49 -13.68
C LEU A 461 16.77 2.32 -12.81
N HIS A 462 16.66 1.08 -13.30
CA HIS A 462 16.92 -0.12 -12.52
C HIS A 462 18.38 -0.59 -12.56
N GLU A 463 19.08 -0.32 -13.67
CA GLU A 463 20.33 -0.98 -14.03
C GLU A 463 21.43 0.00 -14.48
N ASP A 464 21.11 1.00 -15.31
CA ASP A 464 22.14 1.85 -15.96
C ASP A 464 22.39 3.20 -15.26
N SER A 465 21.45 3.68 -14.44
CA SER A 465 21.62 4.95 -13.72
C SER A 465 22.59 4.81 -12.55
N GLN A 466 23.23 5.93 -12.17
CA GLN A 466 24.15 5.98 -11.02
C GLN A 466 23.50 5.51 -9.72
N LEU A 467 22.21 5.77 -9.57
CA LEU A 467 21.35 5.34 -8.49
C LEU A 467 20.40 4.27 -9.01
N LYS A 468 20.18 3.21 -8.25
CA LYS A 468 19.14 2.24 -8.57
C LYS A 468 17.80 2.76 -8.05
N VAL A 469 16.83 2.99 -8.92
CA VAL A 469 15.57 3.67 -8.59
C VAL A 469 14.39 2.74 -8.86
N VAL A 470 13.50 2.58 -7.87
CA VAL A 470 12.21 1.90 -8.05
C VAL A 470 11.10 2.95 -8.09
N HIS A 471 10.32 2.98 -9.15
CA HIS A 471 9.32 4.02 -9.44
C HIS A 471 8.08 3.93 -8.53
N ARG A 472 7.55 2.72 -8.31
CA ARG A 472 6.38 2.40 -7.44
C ARG A 472 5.01 2.93 -7.86
N ASP A 473 4.92 3.91 -8.76
CA ASP A 473 3.64 4.39 -9.33
C ASP A 473 3.64 4.43 -10.86
N LEU A 474 4.11 3.34 -11.50
CA LEU A 474 4.13 3.26 -12.95
C LEU A 474 2.73 2.90 -13.48
N LYS A 475 2.19 3.72 -14.39
CA LYS A 475 0.86 3.58 -15.00
C LYS A 475 0.77 4.40 -16.28
N ALA A 476 -0.25 4.15 -17.11
CA ALA A 476 -0.42 4.85 -18.39
C ALA A 476 -0.51 6.38 -18.24
N SER A 477 -1.12 6.90 -17.17
CA SER A 477 -1.21 8.35 -16.93
C SER A 477 0.11 9.02 -16.54
N ASN A 478 1.11 8.23 -16.13
CA ASN A 478 2.46 8.70 -15.82
C ASN A 478 3.43 8.54 -17.01
N ILE A 479 2.95 8.09 -18.17
CA ILE A 479 3.74 8.05 -19.41
C ILE A 479 3.33 9.23 -20.30
N LEU A 480 4.20 10.23 -20.44
CA LEU A 480 3.98 11.36 -21.35
C LEU A 480 4.55 11.08 -22.73
N LEU A 481 3.97 11.67 -23.77
CA LEU A 481 4.41 11.50 -25.16
C LEU A 481 4.93 12.82 -25.74
N ASP A 482 6.16 12.80 -26.24
CA ASP A 482 6.71 13.96 -26.94
C ASP A 482 6.10 14.16 -28.33
N MET A 483 6.54 15.20 -29.04
CA MET A 483 6.05 15.52 -30.40
C MET A 483 6.23 14.39 -31.41
N ASN A 484 7.16 13.47 -31.17
CA ASN A 484 7.45 12.31 -32.01
C ASN A 484 6.81 11.00 -31.48
N ASN A 485 5.95 11.09 -30.45
CA ASN A 485 5.39 9.96 -29.71
C ASN A 485 6.43 9.08 -29.01
N ILE A 486 7.59 9.65 -28.64
CA ILE A 486 8.56 8.98 -27.78
C ILE A 486 8.03 9.05 -26.33
N PRO A 487 7.93 7.91 -25.62
CA PRO A 487 7.42 7.88 -24.26
C PRO A 487 8.44 8.42 -23.28
N LYS A 488 7.97 9.20 -22.30
CA LYS A 488 8.72 9.76 -21.18
C LYS A 488 8.03 9.41 -19.87
N ILE A 489 8.71 8.64 -19.02
CA ILE A 489 8.24 8.29 -17.67
C ILE A 489 8.29 9.55 -16.79
N SER A 490 7.23 9.79 -16.04
CA SER A 490 7.04 10.97 -15.19
C SER A 490 6.53 10.58 -13.81
N ASP A 491 6.50 11.56 -12.89
CA ASP A 491 5.97 11.46 -11.52
C ASP A 491 6.76 10.52 -10.59
N PHE A 492 7.92 11.00 -10.15
CA PHE A 492 8.85 10.27 -9.28
C PHE A 492 8.60 10.51 -7.79
N GLY A 493 7.48 11.17 -7.42
CA GLY A 493 7.18 11.51 -6.02
C GLY A 493 7.22 10.32 -5.06
N LEU A 494 6.81 9.14 -5.54
CA LEU A 494 6.78 7.90 -4.77
C LEU A 494 8.02 7.01 -4.94
N ALA A 495 8.96 7.41 -5.80
CA ALA A 495 10.11 6.61 -6.13
C ALA A 495 11.09 6.47 -4.96
N LYS A 496 11.86 5.38 -4.96
CA LYS A 496 12.84 5.05 -3.91
C LYS A 496 14.19 4.70 -4.49
N ILE A 497 15.23 5.27 -3.88
CA ILE A 497 16.64 4.98 -4.17
C ILE A 497 17.05 3.73 -3.38
N PHE A 498 17.61 2.77 -4.08
CA PHE A 498 18.30 1.61 -3.50
C PHE A 498 19.80 1.86 -3.44
N GLY A 499 20.41 1.42 -2.35
CA GLY A 499 21.88 1.24 -2.33
C GLY A 499 22.29 0.21 -3.38
N ARG A 500 23.54 0.27 -3.88
CA ARG A 500 24.03 -0.59 -4.97
C ARG A 500 23.74 -2.09 -4.76
N ASP A 501 23.85 -2.57 -3.54
CA ASP A 501 23.63 -4.00 -3.20
C ASP A 501 22.19 -4.33 -2.79
N GLN A 502 21.31 -3.33 -2.68
CA GLN A 502 19.94 -3.55 -2.26
C GLN A 502 19.09 -4.11 -3.42
N THR A 503 18.47 -5.26 -3.17
CA THR A 503 17.63 -5.96 -4.15
C THR A 503 16.14 -5.73 -3.90
N GLN A 504 15.76 -5.49 -2.63
CA GLN A 504 14.38 -5.28 -2.20
C GLN A 504 14.31 -4.30 -1.03
N GLY A 505 13.18 -3.61 -0.91
CA GLY A 505 12.83 -2.76 0.21
C GLY A 505 11.49 -3.20 0.80
N VAL A 506 11.30 -2.94 2.10
CA VAL A 506 10.02 -3.15 2.77
C VAL A 506 9.55 -1.80 3.28
N THR A 507 8.27 -1.51 3.08
CA THR A 507 7.65 -0.30 3.61
C THR A 507 6.37 -0.64 4.33
N SER A 508 6.15 0.03 5.46
CA SER A 508 4.86 -0.01 6.12
C SER A 508 3.82 0.87 5.43
N ARG A 509 4.22 1.69 4.45
CA ARG A 509 3.37 2.62 3.69
C ARG A 509 3.29 2.25 2.21
N VAL A 510 2.26 1.48 1.87
CA VAL A 510 1.94 1.07 0.49
C VAL A 510 1.19 2.19 -0.22
N VAL A 511 1.81 2.73 -1.26
CA VAL A 511 1.34 3.86 -2.08
C VAL A 511 1.55 3.55 -3.56
N GLY A 512 0.67 4.04 -4.43
CA GLY A 512 0.67 3.71 -5.86
C GLY A 512 -0.75 3.51 -6.35
N THR A 513 -0.91 3.11 -7.61
CA THR A 513 -2.21 3.04 -8.28
C THR A 513 -2.73 1.61 -8.39
N TYR A 514 -4.02 1.40 -8.07
CA TYR A 514 -4.65 0.07 -8.18
C TYR A 514 -4.59 -0.51 -9.59
N GLY A 515 -4.57 -1.83 -9.68
CA GLY A 515 -4.43 -2.53 -10.94
C GLY A 515 -3.00 -2.54 -11.47
N TYR A 516 -2.12 -1.66 -11.03
CA TYR A 516 -0.70 -1.64 -11.44
C TYR A 516 0.25 -2.15 -10.35
N MET A 517 -0.19 -2.20 -9.09
CA MET A 517 0.68 -2.63 -7.98
C MET A 517 0.82 -4.15 -7.93
N ALA A 518 2.06 -4.60 -7.74
CA ALA A 518 2.37 -6.01 -7.60
C ALA A 518 1.78 -6.62 -6.30
N PRO A 519 1.37 -7.90 -6.29
CA PRO A 519 0.74 -8.55 -5.14
C PRO A 519 1.60 -8.51 -3.87
N GLU A 520 2.89 -8.81 -3.97
CA GLU A 520 3.81 -8.80 -2.83
C GLU A 520 3.98 -7.40 -2.21
N TYR A 521 3.88 -6.37 -3.04
CA TYR A 521 3.92 -4.99 -2.61
C TYR A 521 2.63 -4.58 -1.92
N MET A 522 1.48 -4.95 -2.48
CA MET A 522 0.16 -4.75 -1.87
C MET A 522 0.02 -5.44 -0.51
N MET A 523 0.52 -6.66 -0.40
CA MET A 523 0.24 -7.54 0.74
C MET A 523 1.23 -7.32 1.89
N ARG A 524 2.51 -7.17 1.56
CA ARG A 524 3.61 -7.16 2.53
C ARG A 524 4.37 -5.83 2.57
N GLY A 525 4.08 -4.92 1.64
CA GLY A 525 4.85 -3.69 1.46
C GLY A 525 6.24 -3.93 0.86
N ASN A 526 6.47 -5.10 0.26
CA ASN A 526 7.74 -5.44 -0.37
C ASN A 526 7.79 -4.81 -1.77
N TYR A 527 8.71 -3.89 -2.01
CA TYR A 527 8.91 -3.26 -3.32
C TYR A 527 10.31 -3.55 -3.85
N SER A 528 10.45 -3.63 -5.17
CA SER A 528 11.72 -3.90 -5.85
C SER A 528 11.61 -3.52 -7.33
N VAL A 529 12.68 -3.70 -8.09
CA VAL A 529 12.63 -3.60 -9.56
C VAL A 529 11.60 -4.56 -10.18
N LYS A 530 11.27 -5.67 -9.51
CA LYS A 530 10.25 -6.62 -9.95
C LYS A 530 8.82 -6.13 -9.72
N SER A 531 8.59 -5.22 -8.76
CA SER A 531 7.27 -4.60 -8.61
C SER A 531 7.00 -3.60 -9.73
N ASP A 532 8.02 -2.86 -10.19
CA ASP A 532 7.90 -2.01 -11.39
C ASP A 532 7.72 -2.84 -12.67
N ALA A 533 8.38 -4.00 -12.77
CA ALA A 533 8.18 -4.93 -13.88
C ALA A 533 6.73 -5.41 -13.97
N PHE A 534 6.07 -5.67 -12.83
CA PHE A 534 4.64 -5.99 -12.79
C PHE A 534 3.78 -4.84 -13.36
N SER A 535 4.00 -3.62 -12.88
CA SER A 535 3.28 -2.43 -13.38
C SER A 535 3.50 -2.22 -14.88
N PHE A 536 4.72 -2.48 -15.37
CA PHE A 536 5.03 -2.47 -16.80
C PHE A 536 4.22 -3.51 -17.58
N GLY A 537 4.15 -4.75 -17.07
CA GLY A 537 3.37 -5.81 -17.69
C GLY A 537 1.89 -5.44 -17.87
N VAL A 538 1.28 -4.88 -16.82
CA VAL A 538 -0.10 -4.37 -16.89
C VAL A 538 -0.24 -3.33 -18.01
N MET A 539 0.64 -2.32 -18.05
CA MET A 539 0.60 -1.30 -19.11
C MET A 539 0.78 -1.87 -20.51
N VAL A 540 1.65 -2.87 -20.70
CA VAL A 540 1.81 -3.52 -22.02
C VAL A 540 0.49 -4.12 -22.48
N LEU A 541 -0.23 -4.81 -21.58
CA LEU A 541 -1.52 -5.40 -21.91
C LEU A 541 -2.59 -4.33 -22.18
N GLU A 542 -2.60 -3.23 -21.44
CA GLU A 542 -3.47 -2.08 -21.73
C GLU A 542 -3.16 -1.45 -23.11
N ILE A 543 -1.89 -1.30 -23.46
CA ILE A 543 -1.47 -0.73 -24.75
C ILE A 543 -1.88 -1.64 -25.91
N VAL A 544 -1.76 -2.95 -25.77
CA VAL A 544 -2.13 -3.91 -26.83
C VAL A 544 -3.64 -4.00 -27.01
N THR A 545 -4.39 -3.99 -25.91
CA THR A 545 -5.85 -4.22 -25.93
C THR A 545 -6.65 -2.93 -26.08
N GLY A 546 -6.07 -1.78 -25.75
CA GLY A 546 -6.79 -0.51 -25.65
C GLY A 546 -7.80 -0.47 -24.49
N ARG A 547 -7.76 -1.45 -23.57
CA ARG A 547 -8.70 -1.57 -22.44
C ARG A 547 -8.01 -1.22 -21.14
N ARG A 548 -8.73 -0.55 -20.23
CA ARG A 548 -8.23 -0.26 -18.87
C ARG A 548 -8.26 -1.53 -18.04
N ASN A 549 -7.23 -1.76 -17.24
CA ASN A 549 -7.21 -2.87 -16.28
C ASN A 549 -8.25 -2.69 -15.15
N ASN A 550 -8.59 -1.44 -14.81
CA ASN A 550 -9.61 -1.11 -13.82
C ASN A 550 -10.93 -0.70 -14.50
N GLY A 551 -11.71 -1.68 -14.98
CA GLY A 551 -13.15 -1.59 -15.27
C GLY A 551 -13.65 -0.43 -16.16
N ASP A 552 -14.25 -0.76 -17.30
CA ASP A 552 -14.98 0.22 -18.11
C ASP A 552 -16.34 0.57 -17.50
N SER A 553 -16.92 1.70 -17.92
CA SER A 553 -18.20 2.26 -17.40
C SER A 553 -19.44 1.38 -17.65
N SER A 554 -19.26 0.16 -18.16
CA SER A 554 -20.29 -0.77 -18.63
C SER A 554 -20.72 -1.83 -17.59
N GLY A 555 -20.16 -1.82 -16.38
CA GLY A 555 -20.62 -2.73 -15.31
C GLY A 555 -20.21 -4.20 -15.48
N GLN A 556 -19.36 -4.51 -16.45
CA GLN A 556 -18.66 -5.79 -16.54
C GLN A 556 -17.21 -5.58 -16.07
N PHE A 557 -16.91 -6.00 -14.85
CA PHE A 557 -15.52 -6.15 -14.38
C PHE A 557 -14.93 -7.35 -15.11
N GLU A 558 -14.40 -7.13 -16.32
CA GLU A 558 -13.55 -8.09 -16.99
C GLU A 558 -12.12 -7.93 -16.43
N ASP A 559 -11.56 -8.99 -15.86
CA ASP A 559 -10.17 -9.02 -15.41
C ASP A 559 -9.27 -9.10 -16.64
N LEU A 560 -8.77 -7.94 -17.10
CA LEU A 560 -7.97 -7.81 -18.31
C LEU A 560 -6.81 -8.82 -18.35
N LEU A 561 -6.15 -9.04 -17.21
CA LEU A 561 -5.00 -9.94 -17.14
C LEU A 561 -5.43 -11.39 -17.40
N THR A 562 -6.51 -11.82 -16.76
CA THR A 562 -7.07 -13.17 -16.95
C THR A 562 -7.62 -13.35 -18.36
N THR A 563 -8.42 -12.41 -18.87
CA THR A 563 -8.94 -12.46 -20.24
C THR A 563 -7.80 -12.60 -21.25
N VAL A 564 -6.76 -11.76 -21.17
CA VAL A 564 -5.63 -11.83 -22.10
C VAL A 564 -4.87 -13.16 -21.96
N TRP A 565 -4.70 -13.68 -20.74
CA TRP A 565 -4.08 -14.99 -20.54
C TRP A 565 -4.90 -16.15 -21.13
N GLU A 566 -6.23 -16.13 -21.00
CA GLU A 566 -7.13 -17.13 -21.59
C GLU A 566 -7.06 -17.11 -23.12
N HIS A 567 -7.11 -15.92 -23.72
CA HIS A 567 -6.91 -15.78 -25.16
C HIS A 567 -5.50 -16.18 -25.61
N SER A 568 -4.48 -15.95 -24.78
CA SER A 568 -3.11 -16.40 -25.05
C SER A 568 -2.95 -17.92 -25.00
N THR A 569 -3.64 -18.60 -24.10
CA THR A 569 -3.55 -20.07 -23.95
C THR A 569 -4.40 -20.82 -24.97
N THR A 570 -5.52 -20.23 -25.39
CA THR A 570 -6.41 -20.78 -26.42
C THR A 570 -6.00 -20.42 -27.85
N GLY A 571 -4.98 -19.56 -28.03
CA GLY A 571 -4.48 -19.16 -29.34
C GLY A 571 -5.31 -18.10 -30.05
N THR A 572 -6.19 -17.41 -29.32
CA THR A 572 -7.14 -16.40 -29.83
C THR A 572 -6.76 -14.97 -29.43
N VAL A 573 -5.47 -14.69 -29.21
CA VAL A 573 -4.95 -13.36 -28.78
C VAL A 573 -5.49 -12.20 -29.62
N PHE A 574 -5.68 -12.39 -30.93
CA PHE A 574 -6.15 -11.31 -31.81
C PHE A 574 -7.58 -10.84 -31.52
N GLU A 575 -8.37 -11.60 -30.77
CA GLU A 575 -9.73 -11.20 -30.36
C GLU A 575 -9.72 -10.12 -29.26
N VAL A 576 -8.63 -10.00 -28.50
CA VAL A 576 -8.49 -8.98 -27.44
C VAL A 576 -7.66 -7.77 -27.89
N VAL A 577 -7.07 -7.82 -29.08
CA VAL A 577 -6.28 -6.72 -29.66
C VAL A 577 -7.19 -5.54 -29.97
N ASP A 578 -6.71 -4.32 -29.71
CA ASP A 578 -7.46 -3.09 -29.94
C ASP A 578 -7.95 -2.99 -31.41
N PRO A 579 -9.27 -2.94 -31.66
CA PRO A 579 -9.82 -2.86 -33.00
C PRO A 579 -9.37 -1.62 -33.78
N SER A 580 -9.02 -0.51 -33.09
CA SER A 580 -8.56 0.74 -33.73
C SER A 580 -7.26 0.56 -34.54
N MET A 581 -6.52 -0.52 -34.31
CA MET A 581 -5.32 -0.85 -35.08
C MET A 581 -5.62 -1.42 -36.48
N ASN A 582 -6.88 -1.74 -36.80
CA ASN A 582 -7.36 -2.12 -38.14
C ASN A 582 -6.52 -3.22 -38.83
N GLY A 583 -5.97 -4.18 -38.06
CA GLY A 583 -5.15 -5.28 -38.59
C GLY A 583 -3.77 -4.86 -39.16
N ARG A 584 -3.33 -3.63 -38.93
CA ARG A 584 -2.02 -3.12 -39.43
C ARG A 584 -0.89 -3.41 -38.45
N PHE A 585 -0.68 -4.69 -38.15
CA PHE A 585 0.39 -5.14 -37.26
C PHE A 585 1.00 -6.45 -37.74
N MET A 586 2.26 -6.70 -37.39
CA MET A 586 2.83 -8.03 -37.55
C MET A 586 2.37 -8.89 -36.37
N GLU A 587 1.63 -9.96 -36.66
CA GLU A 587 1.09 -10.88 -35.66
C GLU A 587 2.13 -11.35 -34.63
N LYS A 588 3.34 -11.69 -35.11
CA LYS A 588 4.47 -12.10 -34.28
C LYS A 588 4.84 -11.06 -33.20
N ASP A 589 4.72 -9.77 -33.51
CA ASP A 589 5.11 -8.70 -32.59
C ASP A 589 4.03 -8.50 -31.52
N VAL A 590 2.75 -8.64 -31.90
CA VAL A 590 1.64 -8.60 -30.96
C VAL A 590 1.72 -9.76 -29.97
N LEU A 591 1.87 -10.98 -30.48
CA LEU A 591 2.03 -12.18 -29.66
C LEU A 591 3.23 -12.05 -28.70
N LYS A 592 4.34 -11.49 -29.19
CA LYS A 592 5.53 -11.21 -28.37
C LYS A 592 5.23 -10.22 -27.25
N CYS A 593 4.59 -9.08 -27.54
CA CYS A 593 4.24 -8.09 -26.52
C CYS A 593 3.28 -8.66 -25.47
N VAL A 594 2.25 -9.40 -25.89
CA VAL A 594 1.31 -10.07 -24.97
C VAL A 594 2.05 -11.05 -24.08
N HIS A 595 2.92 -11.89 -24.66
CA HIS A 595 3.69 -12.86 -23.91
C HIS A 595 4.63 -12.19 -22.89
N ILE A 596 5.34 -11.13 -23.28
CA ILE A 596 6.17 -10.32 -22.37
C ILE A 596 5.31 -9.71 -21.25
N GLY A 597 4.16 -9.12 -21.59
CA GLY A 597 3.23 -8.56 -20.62
C GLY A 597 2.80 -9.59 -19.58
N LEU A 598 2.44 -10.80 -20.03
CA LEU A 598 2.07 -11.93 -19.16
C LEU A 598 3.23 -12.41 -18.27
N LEU A 599 4.46 -12.47 -18.78
CA LEU A 599 5.65 -12.78 -17.98
C LEU A 599 5.94 -11.70 -16.92
N CYS A 600 5.68 -10.45 -17.24
CA CYS A 600 5.86 -9.34 -16.32
C CYS A 600 4.84 -9.35 -15.17
N VAL A 601 3.61 -9.82 -15.39
CA VAL A 601 2.55 -9.86 -14.36
C VAL A 601 2.48 -11.18 -13.57
N GLN A 602 3.52 -12.00 -13.64
CA GLN A 602 3.57 -13.25 -12.84
C GLN A 602 3.47 -12.94 -11.34
N GLU A 603 2.78 -13.78 -10.59
CA GLU A 603 2.54 -13.54 -9.17
C GLU A 603 3.85 -13.52 -8.38
N ASN A 604 4.71 -14.51 -8.58
CA ASN A 604 6.01 -14.59 -7.95
C ASN A 604 7.00 -13.60 -8.61
N PRO A 605 7.59 -12.66 -7.84
CA PRO A 605 8.53 -11.68 -8.38
C PRO A 605 9.76 -12.30 -9.05
N MET A 606 10.15 -13.51 -8.65
CA MET A 606 11.31 -14.19 -9.21
C MET A 606 11.08 -14.64 -10.65
N ASP A 607 9.83 -14.95 -11.02
CA ASP A 607 9.46 -15.42 -12.36
C ASP A 607 9.30 -14.27 -13.36
N ARG A 608 9.23 -13.03 -12.87
CA ARG A 608 9.17 -11.83 -13.72
C ARG A 608 10.55 -11.53 -14.34
N PRO A 609 10.66 -11.15 -15.62
CA PRO A 609 11.93 -10.77 -16.22
C PRO A 609 12.47 -9.44 -15.62
N THR A 610 13.78 -9.23 -15.74
CA THR A 610 14.38 -7.89 -15.54
C THR A 610 14.08 -7.00 -16.74
N MET A 611 14.19 -5.68 -16.59
CA MET A 611 13.91 -4.76 -17.69
C MET A 611 14.95 -4.86 -18.81
N SER A 612 16.22 -5.16 -18.53
CA SER A 612 17.20 -5.53 -19.57
C SER A 612 16.81 -6.79 -20.35
N THR A 613 16.26 -7.80 -19.67
CA THR A 613 15.74 -9.01 -20.32
C THR A 613 14.56 -8.66 -21.23
N VAL A 614 13.62 -7.83 -20.76
CA VAL A 614 12.49 -7.33 -21.54
C VAL A 614 12.96 -6.58 -22.79
N VAL A 615 13.92 -5.65 -22.65
CA VAL A 615 14.47 -4.88 -23.79
C VAL A 615 15.13 -5.83 -24.81
N THR A 616 15.83 -6.86 -24.34
CA THR A 616 16.42 -7.89 -25.21
C THR A 616 15.34 -8.70 -25.94
N MET A 617 14.29 -9.12 -25.23
CA MET A 617 13.15 -9.85 -25.82
C MET A 617 12.45 -9.03 -26.91
N LEU A 618 12.23 -7.73 -26.66
CA LEU A 618 11.63 -6.82 -27.65
C LEU A 618 12.53 -6.70 -28.89
N GLY A 619 13.84 -6.51 -28.71
CA GLY A 619 14.80 -6.35 -29.82
C GLY A 619 15.11 -7.61 -30.63
N SER A 620 14.81 -8.81 -30.11
CA SER A 620 15.20 -10.09 -30.74
C SER A 620 14.17 -10.57 -31.77
N GLU A 621 14.62 -11.15 -32.89
CA GLU A 621 13.73 -11.75 -33.91
C GLU A 621 13.19 -13.13 -33.48
N THR A 622 13.95 -13.87 -32.66
CA THR A 622 13.58 -15.18 -32.11
C THR A 622 13.49 -15.11 -30.59
N PHE A 623 12.46 -15.72 -30.00
CA PHE A 623 12.34 -15.86 -28.55
C PHE A 623 11.83 -17.26 -28.20
N THR A 624 12.56 -17.97 -27.33
CA THR A 624 12.10 -19.20 -26.68
C THR A 624 11.92 -18.89 -25.22
N LEU A 625 10.68 -18.80 -24.76
CA LEU A 625 10.33 -18.38 -23.42
C LEU A 625 9.45 -19.42 -22.74
N HIS A 626 9.59 -19.52 -21.42
CA HIS A 626 8.71 -20.34 -20.60
C HIS A 626 7.28 -19.82 -20.72
N ALA A 627 6.31 -20.74 -20.78
CA ALA A 627 4.90 -20.35 -20.82
C ALA A 627 4.53 -19.62 -19.51
N PRO A 628 3.93 -18.41 -19.58
CA PRO A 628 3.50 -17.70 -18.39
C PRO A 628 2.39 -18.48 -17.68
N SER A 629 2.46 -18.55 -16.35
CA SER A 629 1.38 -19.10 -15.53
C SER A 629 0.18 -18.15 -15.51
N LYS A 630 -1.00 -18.68 -15.14
CA LYS A 630 -2.23 -17.91 -15.01
C LYS A 630 -2.01 -16.73 -14.04
N PRO A 631 -2.29 -15.48 -14.43
CA PRO A 631 -2.21 -14.35 -13.51
C PRO A 631 -3.09 -14.59 -12.27
N SER A 632 -2.54 -14.30 -11.10
CA SER A 632 -3.24 -14.45 -9.82
C SER A 632 -4.34 -13.38 -9.69
N PHE A 633 -5.56 -13.84 -9.49
CA PHE A 633 -6.76 -13.01 -9.41
C PHE A 633 -6.78 -12.07 -8.19
N CYS A 634 -7.25 -10.84 -8.41
CA CYS A 634 -7.80 -9.97 -7.38
C CYS A 634 -9.12 -9.39 -7.89
N SER A 635 -10.21 -10.17 -7.88
CA SER A 635 -11.55 -9.62 -8.15
C SER A 635 -12.46 -9.60 -6.94
N ARG A 636 -13.43 -8.71 -7.09
CA ARG A 636 -14.48 -8.26 -6.18
C ARG A 636 -15.79 -9.05 -6.33
N ARG A 637 -15.82 -10.18 -7.04
CA ARG A 637 -17.03 -10.98 -7.20
C ARG A 637 -17.00 -12.21 -6.31
N ASN A 638 -17.97 -12.26 -5.39
CA ASN A 638 -18.54 -13.51 -4.89
C ASN A 638 -18.81 -14.43 -6.09
N ASP A 639 -18.03 -15.48 -6.21
CA ASP A 639 -18.48 -16.86 -6.42
C ASP A 639 -17.25 -17.77 -6.42
N ALA A 640 -17.41 -18.94 -5.80
CA ALA A 640 -16.35 -19.87 -5.45
C ALA A 640 -15.40 -20.21 -6.60
N CYS A 641 -14.09 -20.09 -6.37
CA CYS A 641 -13.08 -20.75 -7.21
C CYS A 641 -13.08 -22.24 -6.88
N ALA A 642 -13.65 -23.05 -7.76
CA ALA A 642 -13.33 -24.47 -7.84
C ALA A 642 -12.07 -24.67 -8.70
N ASP A 643 -11.32 -25.73 -8.38
CA ASP A 643 -10.14 -26.22 -9.11
C ASP A 643 -10.36 -26.39 -10.62
#